data_AF-C3JXD8-F1
#
_entry.id   AF-C3JXD8-F1
#
_cell.length_a   1.000
_cell.length_b   1.000
_cell.length_c   1.000
_cell.angle_alpha   90.00
_cell.angle_beta   90.00
_cell.angle_gamma   90.00
#
_symmetry.space_group_name_H-M   'P 1'
#
loop_
_entity.id
_entity.type
_entity.pdbx_description
1 polymer ?
#
loop_
_entity_poly.entity_id
_entity_poly.type
_entity_poly.pdbx_seq_one_letter_code
_entity_poly.pdbx_strand_id
1 'polypeptide(L)'
;MNLIPIVSLILWNNVHGAQLLPDLGADDIGKDNEYFSRRNPRATNKEFKSSLIQMQMISRVTNGIYLQHGLSNGSIKSDDLIPELLHFGTITPTQISAINTDKLSKIVEGINGLKLDGKVGQVEKQLIEFVSKQEELSNIDPSAIVPKDDPYMKELKDLKGRNVPWAKLETGFKKDLNYFLSEMNDFNTTSDLDNLQRVISAIALCKRFDPTPFKSLSNFKLLRDKYNDSPMMTKARGFLKEFKNEKVEKANLETVHKNIDSLSSLAEDLKTNQHVIETLHHFFEARQLPIIDSKYLAGFPKGISDISMVFTDLGTAWVNQTVAGQASNLGKALNQVKILVTKAAGIDQSVQSGEATILKELSEIHPKIMKFVDFADTVKPFVGAVTDIKLPVPSGNVPTFDNLDKFTKSTEELSLKLLAADKLVGLSKALHDSMNQHTLDNMSQIVNVTDAKFLESVQKINETYKLIFKEKGSMTTLSKGTILKDVTTVVNNFKHLKAFVEKFKKFKKDLEFLNKIKKIEPVINFIKDYRGKTPNKVGLPILISSLPSIKEKLGNLTAYINGIKSSKDKETEALSVFTNIAKDSQVIGMVTRGITSMEEMASQKVDWKPLKDLSAAIKVMKKMNPADVKKLEALAGLENEWKRIKGEVGTFINSVKPVNSTKLSDYSGIFQAAKSVNGLKTNLSAIISSVETLKSRLPSRRKRAATGLTGAQLDKLLALLRPLQIYDPTIYSAAFDASAKSLQALVDSFTEYGKILAKPPPPKPPAPSPGGAAPRQGAAKPSSQNAPESISLWPYIAIGVIILLAIAGLGIFFGLRWWSKKQVKSDLVLDPAPTKTIIAILPDAVKYICDRDRRYSDFRRNESTFDFMKFFKTSYENKVANMQSPEVSDLVKKHEMDLRVANPLIEKTRVILKGYKKQFNDNFLHANYVTCPDGMRFILMQSPQCEILEPKPAKEKEKYTEMTPRRNSTIEKFWWMIRQEKVEQVVMTCDFLERNRETGLFFENCSKYYPMKVDTELTFKGITVKCTNMVKVDGIERRTLCITFGDGVQLTVTHNLMSSWTYLNTQKTTISIISLIQYLNKCKGAPIVIHDHDGISRSATIPASIIGYQKIAETSGAFVLTDVIDYIREHRALAISTPGELSYIDAVIVRLLAIQFKDQFSKEQTEMCKSIAIFFSVYSPRVHETILDGLQKKTGGDKLPEIVVPTKERSFMTLASSLHSLKDEKSDKEEDNVVQRV
;
A
#
# COMPACT_ATOMS: atom_id res chain seq x y z
N MET A 1 3.16 20.41 49.77
CA MET A 1 3.19 21.62 50.60
C MET A 1 3.91 22.83 49.97
N ASN A 2 4.34 22.84 48.69
CA ASN A 2 5.16 23.94 48.13
C ASN A 2 4.62 24.62 46.85
N LEU A 3 3.30 24.68 46.61
CA LEU A 3 2.73 25.30 45.40
C LEU A 3 1.96 26.62 45.64
N ILE A 4 1.81 27.05 46.90
CA ILE A 4 1.04 28.26 47.24
C ILE A 4 1.81 29.58 46.97
N PRO A 5 3.14 29.70 47.11
CA PRO A 5 3.79 31.00 46.92
C PRO A 5 3.82 31.51 45.47
N ILE A 6 3.85 30.61 44.48
CA ILE A 6 3.99 31.01 43.06
C ILE A 6 2.67 31.58 42.51
N VAL A 7 1.53 31.02 42.92
CA VAL A 7 0.22 31.53 42.50
C VAL A 7 -0.07 32.89 43.15
N SER A 8 0.35 33.08 44.41
CA SER A 8 0.24 34.38 45.08
C SER A 8 1.15 35.44 44.46
N LEU A 9 2.36 35.09 43.98
CA LEU A 9 3.24 36.04 43.28
C LEU A 9 2.67 36.50 41.93
N ILE A 10 1.98 35.63 41.20
CA ILE A 10 1.33 35.98 39.93
C ILE A 10 0.08 36.85 40.16
N LEU A 11 -0.69 36.57 41.22
CA LEU A 11 -1.85 37.39 41.58
C LEU A 11 -1.44 38.75 42.17
N TRP A 12 -0.34 38.82 42.92
CA TRP A 12 0.11 40.06 43.54
C TRP A 12 0.71 41.04 42.53
N ASN A 13 1.46 40.55 41.54
CA ASN A 13 2.00 41.41 40.48
C ASN A 13 0.94 41.99 39.53
N ASN A 14 -0.20 41.31 39.36
CA ASN A 14 -1.28 41.84 38.51
C ASN A 14 -2.14 42.90 39.20
N VAL A 15 -2.08 43.02 40.54
CA VAL A 15 -2.89 44.01 41.26
C VAL A 15 -2.10 45.29 41.56
N HIS A 16 -0.77 45.24 41.71
CA HIS A 16 0.04 46.43 42.07
C HIS A 16 1.32 46.65 41.24
N GLY A 17 1.33 46.28 39.96
CA GLY A 17 2.45 46.56 39.05
C GLY A 17 2.58 48.03 38.65
N ALA A 18 3.14 48.89 39.51
CA ALA A 18 3.70 50.20 39.14
C ALA A 18 4.57 50.84 40.24
N GLN A 19 5.64 50.18 40.69
CA GLN A 19 6.76 50.84 41.40
C GLN A 19 7.87 49.81 41.62
N LEU A 20 8.89 49.77 40.75
CA LEU A 20 10.23 49.20 40.98
C LEU A 20 11.02 49.22 39.66
N LEU A 21 11.39 50.42 39.22
CA LEU A 21 12.59 50.64 38.41
C LEU A 21 13.27 51.89 39.01
N PRO A 22 14.44 51.74 39.65
CA PRO A 22 15.13 52.83 40.34
C PRO A 22 15.74 53.83 39.35
N ASP A 23 15.70 55.10 39.75
CA ASP A 23 16.30 56.26 39.12
C ASP A 23 17.75 56.01 38.69
N LEU A 24 17.97 55.71 37.41
CA LEU A 24 19.26 55.88 36.77
C LEU A 24 19.25 57.26 36.13
N GLY A 25 20.10 58.14 36.68
CA GLY A 25 20.16 59.58 36.45
C GLY A 25 20.09 60.00 34.98
N ALA A 26 19.21 60.97 34.73
CA ALA A 26 18.93 61.53 33.41
C ALA A 26 19.47 62.96 33.25
N ASP A 27 20.51 63.35 33.99
CA ASP A 27 21.06 64.72 33.90
C ASP A 27 21.99 64.94 32.71
N ASP A 28 22.39 63.91 31.95
CA ASP A 28 23.41 64.06 30.89
C ASP A 28 22.92 63.87 29.43
N ILE A 29 21.61 63.77 29.15
CA ILE A 29 21.10 63.68 27.76
C ILE A 29 20.42 64.99 27.30
N GLY A 30 20.44 66.03 28.13
CA GLY A 30 19.71 67.28 27.90
C GLY A 30 20.27 68.24 26.84
N LYS A 31 21.39 67.96 26.15
CA LYS A 31 22.04 68.97 25.29
C LYS A 31 22.12 68.71 23.79
N ASP A 32 21.83 67.50 23.29
CA ASP A 32 22.01 67.22 21.85
C ASP A 32 20.72 66.96 21.05
N ASN A 33 19.52 67.11 21.66
CA ASN A 33 18.25 66.80 20.98
C ASN A 33 17.44 68.01 20.46
N GLU A 34 17.95 69.24 20.56
CA GLU A 34 17.29 70.42 19.96
C GLU A 34 17.23 70.39 18.42
N TYR A 35 17.93 69.45 17.76
CA TYR A 35 17.93 69.36 16.30
C TYR A 35 16.80 68.52 15.67
N PHE A 36 15.91 67.88 16.45
CA PHE A 36 14.82 67.06 15.89
C PHE A 36 13.38 67.58 16.09
N SER A 37 13.18 68.73 16.75
CA SER A 37 11.85 69.23 17.13
C SER A 37 11.01 69.90 16.02
N ARG A 38 11.27 69.63 14.73
CA ARG A 38 10.48 70.18 13.60
C ARG A 38 9.66 69.17 12.80
N ARG A 39 9.43 67.95 13.29
CA ARG A 39 8.48 67.00 12.68
C ARG A 39 7.38 66.65 13.66
N ASN A 40 6.13 67.01 13.31
CA ASN A 40 4.91 66.62 14.03
C ASN A 40 5.02 65.18 14.57
N PRO A 41 4.84 64.96 15.88
CA PRO A 41 5.02 63.64 16.49
C PRO A 41 4.00 62.66 15.89
N ARG A 42 4.51 61.67 15.14
CA ARG A 42 3.77 60.46 14.76
C ARG A 42 3.37 59.74 16.06
N ALA A 43 2.17 59.16 16.10
CA ALA A 43 1.64 58.48 17.28
C ALA A 43 2.71 57.59 17.93
N THR A 44 2.99 57.81 19.21
CA THR A 44 3.72 56.79 19.95
C THR A 44 2.78 55.60 20.13
N ASN A 45 3.31 54.37 20.09
CA ASN A 45 2.51 53.14 20.23
C ASN A 45 1.65 53.13 21.51
N LYS A 46 2.06 53.91 22.53
CA LYS A 46 1.35 54.13 23.79
C LYS A 46 0.07 54.96 23.64
N GLU A 47 0.10 56.03 22.86
CA GLU A 47 -1.05 56.93 22.68
C GLU A 47 -2.15 56.30 21.84
N PHE A 48 -1.79 55.59 20.77
CA PHE A 48 -2.75 54.79 20.00
C PHE A 48 -3.47 53.77 20.89
N LYS A 49 -2.71 53.08 21.75
CA LYS A 49 -3.25 52.12 22.70
C LYS A 49 -4.23 52.76 23.69
N SER A 50 -3.95 53.98 24.16
CA SER A 50 -4.90 54.74 25.00
C SER A 50 -6.23 55.02 24.26
N SER A 51 -6.18 55.45 23.00
CA SER A 51 -7.38 55.67 22.18
C SER A 51 -8.15 54.36 21.94
N LEU A 52 -7.46 53.25 21.70
CA LEU A 52 -8.10 51.94 21.53
C LEU A 52 -8.76 51.47 22.82
N ILE A 53 -8.11 51.61 23.97
CA ILE A 53 -8.67 51.27 25.29
C ILE A 53 -9.95 52.07 25.56
N GLN A 54 -9.95 53.38 25.25
CA GLN A 54 -11.15 54.23 25.35
C GLN A 54 -12.30 53.72 24.47
N MET A 55 -12.01 53.35 23.21
CA MET A 55 -13.03 52.77 22.33
C MET A 55 -13.50 51.39 22.80
N GLN A 56 -12.64 50.57 23.41
CA GLN A 56 -13.03 49.32 24.05
C GLN A 56 -14.02 49.58 25.20
N MET A 57 -13.80 50.60 26.03
CA MET A 57 -14.75 50.97 27.08
C MET A 57 -16.13 51.35 26.51
N ILE A 58 -16.15 52.24 25.50
CA ILE A 58 -17.42 52.69 24.89
C ILE A 58 -18.11 51.56 24.15
N SER A 59 -17.36 50.71 23.46
CA SER A 59 -17.85 49.50 22.82
C SER A 59 -18.56 48.59 23.82
N ARG A 60 -17.94 48.34 24.98
CA ARG A 60 -18.53 47.53 26.06
C ARG A 60 -19.80 48.17 26.62
N VAL A 61 -19.77 49.47 26.95
CA VAL A 61 -20.95 50.20 27.44
C VAL A 61 -22.10 50.17 26.44
N THR A 62 -21.81 50.45 25.17
CA THR A 62 -22.81 50.44 24.08
C THR A 62 -23.45 49.07 23.93
N ASN A 63 -22.63 48.00 23.95
CA ASN A 63 -23.14 46.65 23.86
C ASN A 63 -23.90 46.23 25.14
N GLY A 64 -23.53 46.75 26.30
CA GLY A 64 -24.30 46.58 27.54
C GLY A 64 -25.71 47.14 27.41
N ILE A 65 -25.84 48.35 26.85
CA ILE A 65 -27.14 48.99 26.56
C ILE A 65 -27.92 48.15 25.55
N TYR A 66 -27.28 47.68 24.49
CA TYR A 66 -27.95 46.81 23.51
C TYR A 66 -28.50 45.55 24.16
N LEU A 67 -27.70 44.84 24.98
CA LEU A 67 -28.16 43.64 25.67
C LEU A 67 -29.32 43.96 26.60
N GLN A 68 -29.21 44.98 27.45
CA GLN A 68 -30.27 45.35 28.38
C GLN A 68 -31.57 45.69 27.65
N HIS A 69 -31.49 46.53 26.62
CA HIS A 69 -32.64 46.94 25.81
C HIS A 69 -33.26 45.73 25.07
N GLY A 70 -32.43 44.90 24.44
CA GLY A 70 -32.87 43.73 23.68
C GLY A 70 -33.44 42.58 24.53
N LEU A 71 -32.93 42.42 25.75
CA LEU A 71 -33.50 41.49 26.74
C LEU A 71 -34.81 42.02 27.30
N SER A 72 -34.87 43.31 27.65
CA SER A 72 -36.07 43.95 28.23
C SER A 72 -37.28 43.96 27.28
N ASN A 73 -37.04 44.09 25.97
CA ASN A 73 -38.09 44.08 24.96
C ASN A 73 -38.32 42.70 24.31
N GLY A 74 -37.58 41.67 24.72
CA GLY A 74 -37.70 40.30 24.20
C GLY A 74 -37.19 40.08 22.77
N SER A 75 -36.46 41.04 22.18
CA SER A 75 -35.89 40.88 20.83
C SER A 75 -34.67 39.95 20.78
N ILE A 76 -34.02 39.69 21.93
CA ILE A 76 -32.90 38.74 22.05
C ILE A 76 -33.39 37.46 22.73
N LYS A 77 -33.32 36.32 22.03
CA LYS A 77 -33.75 35.02 22.54
C LYS A 77 -32.61 34.29 23.25
N SER A 78 -32.95 33.49 24.27
CA SER A 78 -31.98 32.69 25.03
C SER A 78 -31.15 31.75 24.15
N ASP A 79 -31.81 31.07 23.20
CA ASP A 79 -31.16 30.08 22.33
C ASP A 79 -30.20 30.70 21.31
N ASP A 80 -30.33 32.01 21.03
CA ASP A 80 -29.39 32.72 20.17
C ASP A 80 -28.27 33.38 20.99
N LEU A 81 -28.58 33.90 22.19
CA LEU A 81 -27.61 34.64 23.02
C LEU A 81 -26.65 33.71 23.77
N ILE A 82 -27.14 32.63 24.37
CA ILE A 82 -26.33 31.75 25.22
C ILE A 82 -25.16 31.12 24.44
N PRO A 83 -25.33 30.64 23.19
CA PRO A 83 -24.21 30.10 22.42
C PRO A 83 -23.09 31.12 22.19
N GLU A 84 -23.43 32.40 21.96
CA GLU A 84 -22.42 33.46 21.86
C GLU A 84 -21.78 33.78 23.22
N LEU A 85 -22.57 33.79 24.30
CA LEU A 85 -22.12 34.15 25.64
C LEU A 85 -21.16 33.10 26.24
N LEU A 86 -21.39 31.81 25.97
CA LEU A 86 -20.64 30.67 26.52
C LEU A 86 -19.77 29.94 25.49
N HIS A 87 -19.73 30.46 24.25
CA HIS A 87 -18.91 29.99 23.13
C HIS A 87 -19.23 28.56 22.68
N PHE A 88 -20.52 28.27 22.50
CA PHE A 88 -20.98 26.95 22.05
C PHE A 88 -21.01 26.79 20.53
N GLY A 89 -20.56 27.81 19.78
CA GLY A 89 -20.68 27.86 18.33
C GLY A 89 -22.15 27.85 17.92
N THR A 90 -22.54 26.89 17.06
CA THR A 90 -23.93 26.73 16.61
C THR A 90 -24.77 25.85 17.53
N ILE A 91 -24.21 25.35 18.64
CA ILE A 91 -24.92 24.44 19.55
C ILE A 91 -25.74 25.23 20.57
N THR A 92 -27.04 25.02 20.57
CA THR A 92 -28.00 25.71 21.44
C THR A 92 -28.15 25.03 22.81
N PRO A 93 -28.58 25.76 23.86
CA PRO A 93 -28.93 25.18 25.16
C PRO A 93 -30.01 24.09 25.05
N THR A 94 -30.95 24.25 24.13
CA THR A 94 -32.00 23.24 23.84
C THR A 94 -31.40 21.93 23.34
N GLN A 95 -30.42 22.00 22.42
CA GLN A 95 -29.71 20.80 21.94
C GLN A 95 -28.94 20.11 23.06
N ILE A 96 -28.23 20.86 23.92
CA ILE A 96 -27.52 20.29 25.08
C ILE A 96 -28.51 19.67 26.07
N SER A 97 -29.65 20.33 26.30
CA SER A 97 -30.70 19.85 27.21
C SER A 97 -31.33 18.53 26.73
N ALA A 98 -31.44 18.35 25.41
CA ALA A 98 -31.97 17.13 24.79
C ALA A 98 -31.03 15.92 24.88
N ILE A 99 -29.74 16.11 25.22
CA ILE A 99 -28.78 15.00 25.37
C ILE A 99 -29.15 14.13 26.57
N ASN A 100 -29.35 12.84 26.34
CA ASN A 100 -29.59 11.86 27.39
C ASN A 100 -28.24 11.33 27.92
N THR A 101 -27.94 11.61 29.19
CA THR A 101 -26.69 11.21 29.84
C THR A 101 -26.54 9.69 29.96
N ASP A 102 -27.62 8.94 30.17
CA ASP A 102 -27.56 7.48 30.26
C ASP A 102 -27.19 6.85 28.92
N LYS A 103 -27.60 7.47 27.80
CA LYS A 103 -27.18 7.04 26.46
C LYS A 103 -25.67 7.18 26.25
N LEU A 104 -25.02 8.20 26.82
CA LEU A 104 -23.56 8.35 26.76
C LEU A 104 -22.85 7.21 27.48
N SER A 105 -23.31 6.85 28.69
CA SER A 105 -22.77 5.71 29.43
C SER A 105 -22.93 4.42 28.62
N LYS A 106 -24.10 4.18 28.04
CA LYS A 106 -24.37 3.01 27.18
C LYS A 106 -23.47 2.94 25.95
N ILE A 107 -23.16 4.08 25.30
CA ILE A 107 -22.22 4.13 24.17
C ILE A 107 -20.82 3.67 24.60
N VAL A 108 -20.33 4.21 25.72
CA VAL A 108 -19.00 3.88 26.26
C VAL A 108 -18.95 2.40 26.68
N GLU A 109 -19.98 1.93 27.37
CA GLU A 109 -20.11 0.53 27.79
C GLU A 109 -20.22 -0.42 26.61
N GLY A 110 -20.99 -0.09 25.57
CA GLY A 110 -21.15 -0.90 24.37
C GLY A 110 -19.82 -1.10 23.63
N ILE A 111 -19.06 -0.03 23.43
CA ILE A 111 -17.73 -0.10 22.78
C ILE A 111 -16.75 -0.93 23.64
N ASN A 112 -16.71 -0.68 24.94
CA ASN A 112 -15.80 -1.38 25.86
C ASN A 112 -16.21 -2.84 26.12
N GLY A 113 -17.50 -3.14 25.97
CA GLY A 113 -18.12 -4.44 26.23
C GLY A 113 -18.16 -5.37 25.02
N LEU A 114 -17.79 -4.90 23.82
CA LEU A 114 -17.76 -5.71 22.61
C LEU A 114 -16.80 -6.90 22.78
N LYS A 115 -17.37 -8.09 22.91
CA LYS A 115 -16.65 -9.37 22.97
C LYS A 115 -16.94 -10.17 21.72
N LEU A 116 -15.91 -10.42 20.93
CA LEU A 116 -15.97 -11.26 19.74
C LEU A 116 -15.17 -12.54 20.01
N ASP A 117 -15.80 -13.70 19.86
CA ASP A 117 -15.18 -14.98 20.18
C ASP A 117 -13.99 -15.29 19.25
N GLY A 118 -12.89 -15.72 19.88
CA GLY A 118 -11.61 -16.11 19.28
C GLY A 118 -11.67 -17.37 18.40
N LYS A 119 -12.42 -18.39 18.83
CA LYS A 119 -12.25 -19.79 18.41
C LYS A 119 -12.96 -20.14 17.09
N VAL A 120 -13.10 -19.19 16.17
CA VAL A 120 -13.82 -19.38 14.89
C VAL A 120 -12.99 -19.06 13.64
N GLY A 121 -11.70 -18.73 13.81
CA GLY A 121 -10.85 -18.27 12.70
C GLY A 121 -10.76 -19.24 11.52
N GLN A 122 -10.84 -20.55 11.77
CA GLN A 122 -10.87 -21.57 10.72
C GLN A 122 -12.17 -21.52 9.90
N VAL A 123 -13.32 -21.50 10.56
CA VAL A 123 -14.63 -21.44 9.89
C VAL A 123 -14.81 -20.15 9.10
N GLU A 124 -14.32 -19.03 9.62
CA GLU A 124 -14.32 -17.76 8.89
C GLU A 124 -13.48 -17.79 7.62
N LYS A 125 -12.31 -18.45 7.68
CA LYS A 125 -11.48 -18.64 6.49
C LYS A 125 -12.20 -19.51 5.46
N GLN A 126 -12.87 -20.57 5.91
CA GLN A 126 -13.65 -21.47 5.06
C GLN A 126 -14.85 -20.76 4.43
N LEU A 127 -15.58 -19.90 5.16
CA LEU A 127 -16.66 -19.11 4.59
C LEU A 127 -16.17 -18.18 3.47
N ILE A 128 -15.02 -17.53 3.65
CA ILE A 128 -14.39 -16.69 2.60
C ILE A 128 -13.98 -17.55 1.40
N GLU A 129 -13.36 -18.71 1.63
CA GLU A 129 -12.94 -19.66 0.60
C GLU A 129 -14.14 -20.24 -0.18
N PHE A 130 -15.27 -20.55 0.47
CA PHE A 130 -16.47 -21.00 -0.23
C PHE A 130 -17.10 -19.90 -1.08
N VAL A 131 -17.15 -18.68 -0.55
CA VAL A 131 -17.70 -17.52 -1.26
C VAL A 131 -16.88 -17.18 -2.50
N SER A 132 -15.54 -17.27 -2.43
CA SER A 132 -14.69 -16.99 -3.59
C SER A 132 -14.90 -18.00 -4.73
N LYS A 133 -15.35 -19.22 -4.41
CA LYS A 133 -15.65 -20.28 -5.38
C LYS A 133 -17.06 -20.21 -5.98
N GLN A 134 -17.93 -19.32 -5.51
CA GLN A 134 -19.32 -19.24 -5.98
C GLN A 134 -19.42 -18.95 -7.49
N GLU A 135 -18.55 -18.07 -8.02
CA GLU A 135 -18.54 -17.75 -9.46
C GLU A 135 -18.15 -18.97 -10.31
N GLU A 136 -17.22 -19.78 -9.83
CA GLU A 136 -16.81 -21.01 -10.50
C GLU A 136 -17.96 -22.03 -10.57
N LEU A 137 -18.69 -22.22 -9.46
CA LEU A 137 -19.87 -23.09 -9.43
C LEU A 137 -20.96 -22.62 -10.39
N SER A 138 -21.18 -21.30 -10.46
CA SER A 138 -22.21 -20.69 -11.30
C SER A 138 -21.96 -20.96 -12.78
N ASN A 139 -20.68 -20.97 -13.19
CA ASN A 139 -20.22 -21.23 -14.55
C ASN A 139 -20.24 -22.70 -14.99
N ILE A 140 -20.66 -23.62 -14.12
CA ILE A 140 -20.79 -25.04 -14.44
C ILE A 140 -22.25 -25.34 -14.79
N ASP A 141 -22.54 -25.63 -16.06
CA ASP A 141 -23.80 -26.25 -16.48
C ASP A 141 -23.67 -27.77 -16.38
N PRO A 142 -24.35 -28.43 -15.42
CA PRO A 142 -24.25 -29.88 -15.27
C PRO A 142 -24.66 -30.65 -16.52
N SER A 143 -25.56 -30.10 -17.34
CA SER A 143 -26.08 -30.77 -18.54
C SER A 143 -25.04 -30.90 -19.66
N ALA A 144 -23.99 -30.07 -19.64
CA ALA A 144 -22.89 -30.09 -20.60
C ALA A 144 -21.66 -30.88 -20.12
N ILE A 145 -21.70 -31.50 -18.92
CA ILE A 145 -20.60 -32.32 -18.40
C ILE A 145 -20.36 -33.52 -19.34
N VAL A 146 -21.42 -34.23 -19.73
CA VAL A 146 -21.36 -35.35 -20.68
C VAL A 146 -22.11 -34.94 -21.96
N PRO A 147 -21.43 -34.76 -23.10
CA PRO A 147 -22.09 -34.45 -24.37
C PRO A 147 -23.05 -35.58 -24.80
N LYS A 148 -24.22 -35.23 -25.33
CA LYS A 148 -25.19 -36.22 -25.86
C LYS A 148 -24.65 -36.94 -27.10
N ASP A 149 -23.94 -36.20 -27.96
CA ASP A 149 -23.40 -36.66 -29.24
C ASP A 149 -21.87 -36.60 -29.24
N ASP A 150 -21.25 -37.39 -28.35
CA ASP A 150 -19.80 -37.40 -28.18
C ASP A 150 -19.08 -38.09 -29.38
N PRO A 151 -18.16 -37.40 -30.09
CA PRO A 151 -17.45 -37.96 -31.25
C PRO A 151 -16.59 -39.19 -30.94
N TYR A 152 -15.98 -39.24 -29.75
CA TYR A 152 -15.19 -40.40 -29.32
C TYR A 152 -16.12 -41.61 -29.15
N MET A 153 -17.30 -41.41 -28.56
CA MET A 153 -18.29 -42.48 -28.41
C MET A 153 -18.89 -42.95 -29.75
N LYS A 154 -18.92 -42.07 -30.76
CA LYS A 154 -19.28 -42.46 -32.13
C LYS A 154 -18.24 -43.40 -32.74
N GLU A 155 -16.95 -43.01 -32.73
CA GLU A 155 -15.86 -43.86 -33.23
C GLU A 155 -15.79 -45.20 -32.48
N LEU A 156 -16.02 -45.20 -31.16
CA LEU A 156 -16.01 -46.42 -30.35
C LEU A 156 -17.11 -47.42 -30.75
N LYS A 157 -18.32 -46.92 -31.04
CA LYS A 157 -19.42 -47.75 -31.53
C LYS A 157 -19.13 -48.30 -32.92
N ASP A 158 -18.58 -47.47 -33.80
CA ASP A 158 -18.22 -47.86 -35.16
C ASP A 158 -17.10 -48.92 -35.16
N LEU A 159 -16.07 -48.77 -34.31
CA LEU A 159 -15.03 -49.77 -34.13
C LEU A 159 -15.60 -51.09 -33.60
N LYS A 160 -16.49 -51.02 -32.60
CA LYS A 160 -17.16 -52.21 -32.03
C LYS A 160 -17.99 -52.96 -33.08
N GLY A 161 -18.54 -52.26 -34.06
CA GLY A 161 -19.31 -52.84 -35.17
C GLY A 161 -18.47 -53.47 -36.28
N ARG A 162 -17.16 -53.19 -36.35
CA ARG A 162 -16.29 -53.78 -37.38
C ARG A 162 -15.82 -55.18 -37.00
N ASN A 163 -15.83 -56.08 -37.98
CA ASN A 163 -15.29 -57.44 -37.84
C ASN A 163 -13.77 -57.46 -38.05
N VAL A 164 -13.01 -56.90 -37.09
CA VAL A 164 -11.55 -56.84 -37.13
C VAL A 164 -10.97 -58.14 -36.55
N PRO A 165 -10.06 -58.85 -37.25
CA PRO A 165 -9.53 -60.13 -36.79
C PRO A 165 -8.42 -59.95 -35.73
N TRP A 166 -8.74 -59.32 -34.59
CA TRP A 166 -7.78 -58.97 -33.52
C TRP A 166 -6.92 -60.16 -33.07
N ALA A 167 -7.48 -61.36 -32.97
CA ALA A 167 -6.76 -62.57 -32.58
C ALA A 167 -5.56 -62.90 -33.49
N LYS A 168 -5.64 -62.57 -34.79
CA LYS A 168 -4.50 -62.75 -35.71
C LYS A 168 -3.31 -61.86 -35.32
N LEU A 169 -3.55 -60.70 -34.73
CA LEU A 169 -2.52 -59.77 -34.28
C LEU A 169 -2.09 -60.03 -32.82
N GLU A 170 -3.06 -60.06 -31.90
CA GLU A 170 -2.85 -60.15 -30.44
C GLU A 170 -2.26 -61.51 -30.00
N THR A 171 -2.52 -62.56 -30.79
CA THR A 171 -2.06 -63.93 -30.53
C THR A 171 -1.15 -64.44 -31.65
N GLY A 172 -1.64 -64.46 -32.90
CA GLY A 172 -0.94 -65.06 -34.04
C GLY A 172 0.42 -64.40 -34.33
N PHE A 173 0.41 -63.17 -34.84
CA PHE A 173 1.63 -62.46 -35.22
C PHE A 173 2.60 -62.28 -34.05
N LYS A 174 2.07 -61.99 -32.86
CA LYS A 174 2.87 -61.91 -31.64
C LYS A 174 3.61 -63.22 -31.35
N LYS A 175 2.97 -64.37 -31.53
CA LYS A 175 3.61 -65.68 -31.35
C LYS A 175 4.77 -65.84 -32.32
N ASP A 176 4.58 -65.45 -33.58
CA ASP A 176 5.62 -65.54 -34.60
C ASP A 176 6.81 -64.62 -34.30
N LEU A 177 6.55 -63.38 -33.88
CA LEU A 177 7.59 -62.43 -33.46
C LEU A 177 8.38 -62.92 -32.24
N ASN A 178 7.70 -63.48 -31.23
CA ASN A 178 8.36 -64.05 -30.06
C ASN A 178 9.18 -65.30 -30.40
N TYR A 179 8.68 -66.12 -31.33
CA TYR A 179 9.40 -67.27 -31.83
C TYR A 179 10.71 -66.82 -32.51
N PHE A 180 10.66 -65.81 -33.37
CA PHE A 180 11.86 -65.20 -33.95
C PHE A 180 12.84 -64.67 -32.89
N LEU A 181 12.35 -63.95 -31.87
CA LEU A 181 13.21 -63.46 -30.79
C LEU A 181 13.88 -64.60 -30.01
N SER A 182 13.22 -65.76 -29.88
CA SER A 182 13.77 -66.95 -29.25
C SER A 182 14.89 -67.55 -30.10
N GLU A 183 14.64 -67.80 -31.38
CA GLU A 183 15.64 -68.36 -32.30
C GLU A 183 16.84 -67.41 -32.46
N MET A 184 16.62 -66.09 -32.40
CA MET A 184 17.72 -65.13 -32.45
C MET A 184 18.60 -65.17 -31.20
N ASN A 185 18.05 -65.50 -30.03
CA ASN A 185 18.89 -65.73 -28.84
C ASN A 185 19.79 -66.96 -29.04
N ASP A 186 19.24 -68.04 -29.58
CA ASP A 186 20.01 -69.26 -29.85
C ASP A 186 21.11 -68.99 -30.91
N PHE A 187 20.78 -68.28 -31.99
CA PHE A 187 21.76 -67.89 -33.01
C PHE A 187 22.89 -66.99 -32.48
N ASN A 188 22.58 -66.12 -31.51
CA ASN A 188 23.61 -65.32 -30.83
C ASN A 188 24.51 -66.15 -29.91
N THR A 189 24.10 -67.36 -29.50
CA THR A 189 24.95 -68.28 -28.71
C THR A 189 25.86 -69.12 -29.58
N THR A 190 25.31 -69.74 -30.64
CA THR A 190 26.10 -70.45 -31.65
C THR A 190 25.71 -69.94 -33.03
N SER A 191 26.60 -69.16 -33.67
CA SER A 191 26.36 -68.59 -35.00
C SER A 191 26.65 -69.61 -36.11
N ASP A 192 26.13 -70.83 -35.94
CA ASP A 192 26.26 -71.93 -36.89
C ASP A 192 25.16 -71.91 -37.97
N LEU A 193 25.31 -72.80 -38.96
CA LEU A 193 24.43 -72.87 -40.12
C LEU A 193 23.01 -73.35 -39.76
N ASP A 194 22.89 -74.24 -38.78
CA ASP A 194 21.61 -74.79 -38.33
C ASP A 194 20.77 -73.71 -37.65
N ASN A 195 21.39 -72.93 -36.76
CA ASN A 195 20.73 -71.81 -36.10
C ASN A 195 20.37 -70.70 -37.09
N LEU A 196 21.22 -70.44 -38.09
CA LEU A 196 20.88 -69.51 -39.18
C LEU A 196 19.59 -69.95 -39.88
N GLN A 197 19.46 -71.23 -40.22
CA GLN A 197 18.28 -71.77 -40.90
C GLN A 197 17.00 -71.68 -40.03
N ARG A 198 17.12 -71.86 -38.71
CA ARG A 198 15.98 -71.65 -37.79
C ARG A 198 15.56 -70.19 -37.72
N VAL A 199 16.51 -69.26 -37.67
CA VAL A 199 16.22 -67.81 -37.72
C VAL A 199 15.52 -67.43 -39.03
N ILE A 200 15.99 -67.92 -40.18
CA ILE A 200 15.34 -67.70 -41.48
C ILE A 200 13.90 -68.22 -41.48
N SER A 201 13.68 -69.43 -40.95
CA SER A 201 12.35 -70.04 -40.82
C SER A 201 11.44 -69.21 -39.91
N ALA A 202 11.96 -68.66 -38.83
CA ALA A 202 11.22 -67.79 -37.93
C ALA A 202 10.86 -66.44 -38.56
N ILE A 203 11.76 -65.84 -39.35
CA ILE A 203 11.45 -64.64 -40.15
C ILE A 203 10.34 -64.95 -41.17
N ALA A 204 10.41 -66.11 -41.83
CA ALA A 204 9.39 -66.53 -42.79
C ALA A 204 8.00 -66.68 -42.16
N LEU A 205 7.92 -67.16 -40.90
CA LEU A 205 6.67 -67.19 -40.14
C LEU A 205 6.14 -65.77 -39.87
N CYS A 206 7.00 -64.84 -39.42
CA CYS A 206 6.60 -63.45 -39.17
C CYS A 206 5.99 -62.78 -40.42
N LYS A 207 6.52 -63.09 -41.61
CA LYS A 207 6.02 -62.52 -42.88
C LYS A 207 4.65 -63.03 -43.31
N ARG A 208 4.14 -64.13 -42.74
CA ARG A 208 2.80 -64.67 -43.07
C ARG A 208 1.67 -63.79 -42.55
N PHE A 209 1.96 -62.88 -41.62
CA PHE A 209 0.94 -61.98 -41.11
C PHE A 209 0.50 -61.00 -42.20
N ASP A 210 -0.81 -61.01 -42.49
CA ASP A 210 -1.46 -60.06 -43.40
C ASP A 210 -1.93 -58.80 -42.63
N PRO A 211 -1.30 -57.64 -42.84
CA PRO A 211 -1.69 -56.39 -42.19
C PRO A 211 -2.93 -55.73 -42.82
N THR A 212 -3.46 -56.25 -43.93
CA THR A 212 -4.50 -55.59 -44.74
C THR A 212 -5.81 -55.31 -43.98
N PRO A 213 -6.36 -56.25 -43.17
CA PRO A 213 -7.58 -56.01 -42.40
C PRO A 213 -7.46 -54.82 -41.41
N PHE A 214 -6.24 -54.48 -41.00
CA PHE A 214 -5.96 -53.45 -40.00
C PHE A 214 -5.73 -52.06 -40.61
N LYS A 215 -5.52 -51.94 -41.93
CA LYS A 215 -5.24 -50.65 -42.61
C LYS A 215 -6.35 -49.62 -42.36
N SER A 216 -7.62 -50.07 -42.37
CA SER A 216 -8.81 -49.22 -42.21
C SER A 216 -8.99 -48.67 -40.79
N LEU A 217 -8.19 -49.14 -39.81
CA LEU A 217 -8.30 -48.73 -38.42
C LEU A 217 -7.72 -47.34 -38.17
N SER A 218 -6.80 -46.89 -39.03
CA SER A 218 -6.20 -45.54 -38.97
C SER A 218 -7.23 -44.40 -39.04
N ASN A 219 -8.45 -44.69 -39.50
CA ASN A 219 -9.56 -43.73 -39.51
C ASN A 219 -10.10 -43.39 -38.11
N PHE A 220 -9.90 -44.26 -37.11
CA PHE A 220 -10.37 -44.02 -35.74
C PHE A 220 -9.32 -43.25 -34.93
N LYS A 221 -9.08 -42.00 -35.33
CA LYS A 221 -8.00 -41.18 -34.75
C LYS A 221 -8.28 -40.84 -33.29
N LEU A 222 -9.54 -40.54 -32.93
CA LEU A 222 -9.89 -40.12 -31.58
C LEU A 222 -9.65 -41.21 -30.54
N LEU A 223 -9.80 -42.49 -30.92
CA LEU A 223 -9.58 -43.62 -30.00
C LEU A 223 -8.10 -43.87 -29.67
N ARG A 224 -7.18 -43.31 -30.46
CA ARG A 224 -5.73 -43.42 -30.22
C ARG A 224 -5.22 -42.36 -29.26
N ASP A 225 -6.02 -41.33 -29.01
CA ASP A 225 -5.75 -40.34 -27.99
C ASP A 225 -6.48 -40.71 -26.70
N LYS A 226 -6.00 -40.16 -25.58
CA LYS A 226 -6.72 -40.19 -24.32
C LYS A 226 -8.05 -39.44 -24.49
N TYR A 227 -9.13 -39.95 -23.88
CA TYR A 227 -10.39 -39.22 -23.87
C TYR A 227 -10.18 -37.84 -23.26
N ASN A 228 -10.45 -36.81 -24.05
CA ASN A 228 -10.38 -35.43 -23.60
C ASN A 228 -11.66 -35.10 -22.84
N ASP A 229 -11.51 -34.79 -21.55
CA ASP A 229 -12.60 -34.24 -20.75
C ASP A 229 -13.26 -33.08 -21.50
N SER A 230 -14.59 -33.03 -21.49
CA SER A 230 -15.29 -31.84 -21.96
C SER A 230 -14.84 -30.64 -21.11
N PRO A 231 -14.81 -29.41 -21.66
CA PRO A 231 -14.46 -28.22 -20.86
C PRO A 231 -15.29 -28.10 -19.59
N MET A 232 -16.53 -28.59 -19.61
CA MET A 232 -17.43 -28.59 -18.46
C MET A 232 -17.08 -29.67 -17.44
N MET A 233 -16.70 -30.87 -17.88
CA MET A 233 -16.23 -31.96 -17.02
C MET A 233 -14.94 -31.56 -16.30
N THR A 234 -14.01 -30.91 -16.99
CA THR A 234 -12.79 -30.35 -16.39
C THR A 234 -13.12 -29.33 -15.30
N LYS A 235 -14.07 -28.43 -15.54
CA LYS A 235 -14.52 -27.44 -14.54
C LYS A 235 -15.18 -28.11 -13.33
N ALA A 236 -16.09 -29.06 -13.56
CA ALA A 236 -16.73 -29.83 -12.49
C ALA A 236 -15.72 -30.61 -11.64
N ARG A 237 -14.69 -31.19 -12.29
CA ARG A 237 -13.58 -31.89 -11.65
C ARG A 237 -12.74 -30.96 -10.77
N GLY A 238 -12.36 -29.80 -11.30
CA GLY A 238 -11.64 -28.77 -10.55
C GLY A 238 -12.42 -28.35 -9.30
N PHE A 239 -13.69 -27.98 -9.46
CA PHE A 239 -14.53 -27.49 -8.36
C PHE A 239 -14.68 -28.51 -7.22
N LEU A 240 -15.03 -29.76 -7.53
CA LEU A 240 -15.26 -30.79 -6.49
C LEU A 240 -13.98 -31.21 -5.77
N LYS A 241 -12.85 -31.25 -6.49
CA LYS A 241 -11.55 -31.57 -5.89
C LYS A 241 -11.16 -30.54 -4.83
N GLU A 242 -11.44 -29.27 -5.09
CA GLU A 242 -11.21 -28.20 -4.13
C GLU A 242 -12.22 -28.20 -2.97
N PHE A 243 -13.47 -28.60 -3.22
CA PHE A 243 -14.52 -28.63 -2.21
C PHE A 243 -14.38 -29.79 -1.20
N LYS A 244 -13.97 -30.99 -1.65
CA LYS A 244 -13.95 -32.24 -0.85
C LYS A 244 -13.05 -32.17 0.41
N ASN A 245 -12.12 -31.21 0.47
CA ASN A 245 -11.16 -31.07 1.57
C ASN A 245 -11.65 -30.18 2.73
N GLU A 246 -12.86 -29.62 2.66
CA GLU A 246 -13.35 -28.66 3.65
C GLU A 246 -14.39 -29.28 4.59
N LYS A 247 -14.01 -29.49 5.86
CA LYS A 247 -14.96 -29.81 6.96
C LYS A 247 -15.26 -28.53 7.74
N VAL A 248 -16.54 -28.19 7.89
CA VAL A 248 -16.98 -27.09 8.75
C VAL A 248 -17.73 -27.63 9.95
N GLU A 249 -17.33 -27.20 11.14
CA GLU A 249 -18.01 -27.54 12.38
C GLU A 249 -19.21 -26.61 12.61
N LYS A 250 -20.40 -27.19 12.81
CA LYS A 250 -21.64 -26.44 13.03
C LYS A 250 -21.57 -25.50 14.24
N ALA A 251 -20.93 -25.93 15.33
CA ALA A 251 -20.79 -25.12 16.55
C ALA A 251 -20.05 -23.80 16.30
N ASN A 252 -19.04 -23.81 15.41
CA ASN A 252 -18.27 -22.62 15.09
C ASN A 252 -19.06 -21.65 14.19
N LEU A 253 -20.00 -22.14 13.35
CA LEU A 253 -20.89 -21.28 12.56
C LEU A 253 -21.85 -20.48 13.45
N GLU A 254 -22.41 -21.10 14.49
CA GLU A 254 -23.26 -20.42 15.47
C GLU A 254 -22.51 -19.29 16.18
N THR A 255 -21.22 -19.50 16.48
CA THR A 255 -20.36 -18.48 17.06
C THR A 255 -20.00 -17.35 16.08
N VAL A 256 -19.76 -17.66 14.80
CA VAL A 256 -19.59 -16.62 13.75
C VAL A 256 -20.84 -15.75 13.65
N HIS A 257 -22.02 -16.37 13.67
CA HIS A 257 -23.29 -15.64 13.67
C HIS A 257 -23.42 -14.73 14.89
N LYS A 258 -23.16 -15.23 16.11
CA LYS A 258 -23.19 -14.41 17.34
C LYS A 258 -22.24 -13.21 17.27
N ASN A 259 -21.05 -13.39 16.67
CA ASN A 259 -20.09 -12.30 16.46
C ASN A 259 -20.64 -11.24 15.49
N ILE A 260 -21.26 -11.65 14.38
CA ILE A 260 -21.90 -10.74 13.41
C ILE A 260 -23.04 -9.97 14.07
N ASP A 261 -23.89 -10.64 14.83
CA ASP A 261 -25.04 -10.03 15.51
C ASP A 261 -24.59 -9.02 16.58
N SER A 262 -23.59 -9.38 17.38
CA SER A 262 -23.02 -8.48 18.38
C SER A 262 -22.43 -7.22 17.74
N LEU A 263 -21.73 -7.38 16.61
CA LEU A 263 -21.19 -6.26 15.84
C LEU A 263 -22.29 -5.40 15.22
N SER A 264 -23.31 -6.03 14.64
CA SER A 264 -24.44 -5.33 14.02
C SER A 264 -25.26 -4.54 15.03
N SER A 265 -25.52 -5.12 16.20
CA SER A 265 -26.25 -4.45 17.29
C SER A 265 -25.49 -3.20 17.76
N LEU A 266 -24.19 -3.34 18.05
CA LEU A 266 -23.38 -2.20 18.46
C LEU A 266 -23.31 -1.12 17.37
N ALA A 267 -23.14 -1.51 16.11
CA ALA A 267 -23.08 -0.57 15.00
C ALA A 267 -24.38 0.23 14.82
N GLU A 268 -25.54 -0.42 14.94
CA GLU A 268 -26.85 0.25 14.85
C GLU A 268 -27.12 1.17 16.07
N ASP A 269 -26.74 0.72 17.27
CA ASP A 269 -26.84 1.54 18.48
C ASP A 269 -25.98 2.81 18.38
N LEU A 270 -24.75 2.68 17.87
CA LEU A 270 -23.85 3.81 17.65
C LEU A 270 -24.37 4.73 16.54
N LYS A 271 -24.90 4.18 15.44
CA LYS A 271 -25.51 4.96 14.34
C LYS A 271 -26.71 5.78 14.82
N THR A 272 -27.57 5.21 15.65
CA THR A 272 -28.73 5.90 16.23
C THR A 272 -28.33 7.06 17.16
N ASN A 273 -27.17 6.94 17.82
CA ASN A 273 -26.70 7.92 18.81
C ASN A 273 -25.53 8.80 18.33
N GLN A 274 -25.16 8.74 17.05
CA GLN A 274 -24.00 9.47 16.50
C GLN A 274 -24.06 10.98 16.78
N HIS A 275 -25.26 11.56 16.62
CA HIS A 275 -25.51 12.99 16.75
C HIS A 275 -25.17 13.50 18.16
N VAL A 276 -25.27 12.65 19.19
CA VAL A 276 -24.94 13.02 20.57
C VAL A 276 -23.45 13.30 20.70
N ILE A 277 -22.62 12.39 20.18
CA ILE A 277 -21.16 12.53 20.25
C ILE A 277 -20.68 13.65 19.34
N GLU A 278 -21.28 13.82 18.16
CA GLU A 278 -21.01 14.95 17.26
C GLU A 278 -21.35 16.29 17.92
N THR A 279 -22.53 16.41 18.53
CA THR A 279 -22.96 17.63 19.22
C THR A 279 -22.00 18.00 20.35
N LEU A 280 -21.60 17.03 21.18
CA LEU A 280 -20.67 17.26 22.28
C LEU A 280 -19.25 17.58 21.78
N HIS A 281 -18.79 16.88 20.74
CA HIS A 281 -17.49 17.15 20.15
C HIS A 281 -17.43 18.55 19.54
N HIS A 282 -18.43 18.94 18.74
CA HIS A 282 -18.55 20.30 18.21
C HIS A 282 -18.68 21.36 19.31
N PHE A 283 -19.44 21.08 20.38
CA PHE A 283 -19.60 21.98 21.52
C PHE A 283 -18.25 22.29 22.18
N PHE A 284 -17.46 21.25 22.52
CA PHE A 284 -16.16 21.45 23.16
C PHE A 284 -15.08 21.94 22.19
N GLU A 285 -15.21 21.65 20.90
CA GLU A 285 -14.30 22.17 19.87
C GLU A 285 -14.52 23.65 19.60
N ALA A 286 -15.78 24.10 19.49
CA ALA A 286 -16.13 25.51 19.29
C ALA A 286 -15.56 26.41 20.39
N ARG A 287 -15.53 25.91 21.64
CA ARG A 287 -14.94 26.62 22.78
C ARG A 287 -13.44 26.88 22.64
N GLN A 288 -12.72 26.13 21.80
CA GLN A 288 -11.29 26.33 21.54
C GLN A 288 -11.02 27.38 20.46
N LEU A 289 -12.07 27.92 19.83
CA LEU A 289 -11.95 28.88 18.74
C LEU A 289 -12.11 30.32 19.26
N PRO A 290 -11.41 31.30 18.66
CA PRO A 290 -11.64 32.72 18.94
C PRO A 290 -13.06 33.15 18.57
N ILE A 291 -13.63 34.11 19.31
CA ILE A 291 -14.87 34.78 18.91
C ILE A 291 -14.52 35.83 17.85
N ILE A 292 -14.91 35.57 16.61
CA ILE A 292 -14.64 36.49 15.50
C ILE A 292 -15.92 37.26 15.17
N ASP A 293 -16.98 36.52 14.84
CA ASP A 293 -18.30 37.05 14.54
C ASP A 293 -19.26 36.82 15.72
N SER A 294 -20.12 37.80 15.97
CA SER A 294 -21.11 37.78 17.03
C SER A 294 -22.20 38.76 16.71
N LYS A 295 -23.44 38.28 16.77
CA LYS A 295 -24.64 39.06 16.49
C LYS A 295 -24.99 39.97 17.66
N TYR A 296 -24.82 39.49 18.90
CA TYR A 296 -25.27 40.20 20.10
C TYR A 296 -24.14 40.78 20.95
N LEU A 297 -22.92 40.28 20.80
CA LEU A 297 -21.78 40.55 21.69
C LEU A 297 -20.57 41.14 20.94
N ALA A 298 -20.80 41.85 19.83
CA ALA A 298 -19.74 42.46 19.02
C ALA A 298 -18.75 43.30 19.87
N GLY A 299 -19.25 44.02 20.87
CA GLY A 299 -18.47 44.83 21.79
C GLY A 299 -17.84 44.09 22.97
N PHE A 300 -18.02 42.77 23.06
CA PHE A 300 -17.47 41.90 24.11
C PHE A 300 -16.58 40.80 23.51
N PRO A 301 -15.45 41.13 22.86
CA PRO A 301 -14.54 40.14 22.24
C PRO A 301 -14.05 39.03 23.18
N LYS A 302 -13.97 39.29 24.49
CA LYS A 302 -13.58 38.33 25.54
C LYS A 302 -14.78 37.76 26.29
N GLY A 303 -15.97 37.83 25.69
CA GLY A 303 -17.20 37.26 26.23
C GLY A 303 -17.57 37.81 27.60
N ILE A 304 -17.89 36.92 28.54
CA ILE A 304 -18.35 37.23 29.91
C ILE A 304 -17.41 38.20 30.64
N SER A 305 -16.10 38.08 30.42
CA SER A 305 -15.10 38.95 31.06
C SER A 305 -15.33 40.42 30.68
N ASP A 306 -15.52 40.72 29.40
CA ASP A 306 -15.77 42.09 28.95
C ASP A 306 -17.12 42.62 29.44
N ILE A 307 -18.16 41.78 29.55
CA ILE A 307 -19.45 42.24 30.08
C ILE A 307 -19.31 42.67 31.55
N SER A 308 -18.48 41.97 32.34
CA SER A 308 -18.18 42.39 33.71
C SER A 308 -17.46 43.75 33.78
N MET A 309 -16.63 44.06 32.79
CA MET A 309 -15.89 45.33 32.71
C MET A 309 -16.79 46.54 32.42
N VAL A 310 -18.02 46.36 31.90
CA VAL A 310 -18.96 47.47 31.65
C VAL A 310 -19.15 48.34 32.90
N PHE A 311 -19.33 47.71 34.06
CA PHE A 311 -19.57 48.43 35.31
C PHE A 311 -18.31 49.09 35.86
N THR A 312 -17.13 48.55 35.55
CA THR A 312 -15.84 49.18 35.85
C THR A 312 -15.60 50.39 34.94
N ASP A 313 -15.88 50.25 33.64
CA ASP A 313 -15.74 51.32 32.65
C ASP A 313 -16.63 52.52 32.97
N LEU A 314 -17.89 52.27 33.36
CA LEU A 314 -18.83 53.31 33.83
C LEU A 314 -18.33 54.06 35.07
N GLY A 315 -17.43 53.46 35.87
CA GLY A 315 -16.78 54.12 36.99
C GLY A 315 -15.66 55.10 36.60
N THR A 316 -15.23 55.10 35.33
CA THR A 316 -14.13 55.97 34.89
C THR A 316 -14.63 57.38 34.57
N ALA A 317 -13.83 58.39 34.95
CA ALA A 317 -14.19 59.80 34.73
C ALA A 317 -14.39 60.13 33.23
N TRP A 318 -13.54 59.56 32.36
CA TRP A 318 -13.63 59.77 30.92
C TRP A 318 -14.92 59.19 30.34
N VAL A 319 -15.30 57.95 30.69
CA VAL A 319 -16.57 57.37 30.21
C VAL A 319 -17.75 58.20 30.70
N ASN A 320 -17.76 58.64 31.97
CA ASN A 320 -18.86 59.45 32.49
C ASN A 320 -19.03 60.77 31.73
N GLN A 321 -17.94 61.44 31.35
CA GLN A 321 -18.00 62.64 30.50
C GLN A 321 -18.52 62.33 29.09
N THR A 322 -18.03 61.24 28.48
CA THR A 322 -18.42 60.81 27.13
C THR A 322 -19.91 60.39 27.05
N VAL A 323 -20.47 59.83 28.11
CA VAL A 323 -21.91 59.48 28.21
C VAL A 323 -22.75 60.61 28.82
N ALA A 324 -22.32 61.87 28.67
CA ALA A 324 -23.06 63.07 29.11
C ALA A 324 -23.44 63.07 30.60
N GLY A 325 -22.56 62.56 31.47
CA GLY A 325 -22.76 62.48 32.92
C GLY A 325 -23.70 61.38 33.39
N GLN A 326 -24.16 60.50 32.48
CA GLN A 326 -25.20 59.51 32.77
C GLN A 326 -24.67 58.16 33.29
N ALA A 327 -23.38 58.02 33.62
CA ALA A 327 -22.81 56.72 33.93
C ALA A 327 -23.47 56.01 35.12
N SER A 328 -23.88 56.76 36.16
CA SER A 328 -24.61 56.20 37.30
C SER A 328 -25.99 55.66 36.91
N ASN A 329 -26.73 56.40 36.09
CA ASN A 329 -28.06 55.99 35.62
C ASN A 329 -27.98 54.78 34.69
N LEU A 330 -27.00 54.76 33.78
CA LEU A 330 -26.69 53.59 32.96
C LEU A 330 -26.32 52.39 33.83
N GLY A 331 -25.50 52.57 34.86
CA GLY A 331 -25.14 51.51 35.81
C GLY A 331 -26.37 50.86 36.47
N LYS A 332 -27.39 51.65 36.81
CA LYS A 332 -28.68 51.15 37.32
C LYS A 332 -29.48 50.44 36.24
N ALA A 333 -29.59 51.05 35.05
CA ALA A 333 -30.35 50.50 33.93
C ALA A 333 -29.84 49.11 33.50
N LEU A 334 -28.53 48.89 33.55
CA LEU A 334 -27.89 47.64 33.12
C LEU A 334 -27.89 46.52 34.19
N ASN A 335 -28.64 46.66 35.29
CA ASN A 335 -28.55 45.71 36.41
C ASN A 335 -28.95 44.26 36.04
N GLN A 336 -29.84 44.04 35.07
CA GLN A 336 -30.18 42.68 34.64
C GLN A 336 -29.02 42.04 33.86
N VAL A 337 -28.27 42.81 33.06
CA VAL A 337 -27.03 42.35 32.42
C VAL A 337 -25.99 41.91 33.46
N LYS A 338 -25.92 42.60 34.60
CA LYS A 338 -25.03 42.20 35.72
C LYS A 338 -25.37 40.79 36.24
N ILE A 339 -26.65 40.51 36.46
CA ILE A 339 -27.13 39.22 36.96
C ILE A 339 -26.93 38.12 35.90
N LEU A 340 -27.18 38.43 34.61
CA LEU A 340 -26.94 37.54 33.48
C LEU A 340 -25.49 37.02 33.48
N VAL A 341 -24.52 37.94 33.63
CA VAL A 341 -23.08 37.61 33.68
C VAL A 341 -22.74 36.69 34.83
N THR A 342 -23.26 36.94 36.03
CA THR A 342 -22.99 36.08 37.19
C THR A 342 -23.51 34.65 36.96
N LYS A 343 -24.70 34.50 36.38
CA LYS A 343 -25.26 33.19 36.04
C LYS A 343 -24.45 32.48 34.94
N ALA A 344 -24.07 33.20 33.90
CA ALA A 344 -23.27 32.67 32.80
C ALA A 344 -21.87 32.25 33.26
N ALA A 345 -21.20 33.05 34.09
CA ALA A 345 -19.88 32.72 34.66
C ALA A 345 -19.90 31.41 35.46
N GLY A 346 -20.98 31.15 36.20
CA GLY A 346 -21.16 29.89 36.94
C GLY A 346 -21.33 28.66 36.05
N ILE A 347 -21.79 28.81 34.80
CA ILE A 347 -21.84 27.74 33.80
C ILE A 347 -20.46 27.56 33.17
N ASP A 348 -19.84 28.67 32.75
CA ASP A 348 -18.52 28.65 32.11
C ASP A 348 -17.48 27.96 33.01
N GLN A 349 -17.47 28.25 34.32
CA GLN A 349 -16.63 27.54 35.30
C GLN A 349 -16.92 26.02 35.35
N SER A 350 -18.19 25.62 35.28
CA SER A 350 -18.57 24.20 35.25
C SER A 350 -18.13 23.48 33.98
N VAL A 351 -18.13 24.17 32.84
CA VAL A 351 -17.68 23.61 31.56
C VAL A 351 -16.15 23.58 31.48
N GLN A 352 -15.47 24.63 31.93
CA GLN A 352 -14.00 24.73 31.96
C GLN A 352 -13.37 23.63 32.84
N SER A 353 -14.06 23.20 33.90
CA SER A 353 -13.60 22.11 34.75
C SER A 353 -13.45 20.80 33.97
N GLY A 354 -12.20 20.47 33.62
CA GLY A 354 -11.86 19.25 32.88
C GLY A 354 -12.03 19.33 31.36
N GLU A 355 -12.32 20.51 30.81
CA GLU A 355 -12.57 20.73 29.38
C GLU A 355 -11.51 20.10 28.46
N ALA A 356 -10.22 20.35 28.71
CA ALA A 356 -9.14 19.84 27.88
C ALA A 356 -9.12 18.30 27.85
N THR A 357 -9.46 17.66 28.97
CA THR A 357 -9.57 16.21 29.07
C THR A 357 -10.80 15.71 28.32
N ILE A 358 -11.95 16.37 28.48
CA ILE A 358 -13.19 16.00 27.78
C ILE A 358 -13.00 16.09 26.26
N LEU A 359 -12.44 17.19 25.75
CA LEU A 359 -12.18 17.37 24.32
C LEU A 359 -11.24 16.30 23.78
N LYS A 360 -10.20 15.94 24.55
CA LYS A 360 -9.27 14.86 24.18
C LYS A 360 -10.00 13.52 24.11
N GLU A 361 -10.79 13.17 25.13
CA GLU A 361 -11.55 11.91 25.17
C GLU A 361 -12.56 11.82 24.01
N LEU A 362 -13.32 12.89 23.77
CA LEU A 362 -14.24 12.97 22.63
C LEU A 362 -13.50 12.84 21.30
N SER A 363 -12.36 13.52 21.14
CA SER A 363 -11.54 13.43 19.92
C SER A 363 -10.94 12.04 19.68
N GLU A 364 -10.70 11.26 20.74
CA GLU A 364 -10.24 9.86 20.64
C GLU A 364 -11.37 8.88 20.34
N ILE A 365 -12.58 9.16 20.83
CA ILE A 365 -13.77 8.30 20.71
C ILE A 365 -14.49 8.51 19.38
N HIS A 366 -14.69 9.76 18.98
CA HIS A 366 -15.45 10.14 17.78
C HIS A 366 -15.05 9.35 16.53
N PRO A 367 -13.77 9.26 16.10
CA PRO A 367 -13.40 8.50 14.91
C PRO A 367 -13.57 6.98 15.06
N LYS A 368 -13.58 6.44 16.29
CA LYS A 368 -13.87 5.02 16.52
C LYS A 368 -15.35 4.76 16.29
N ILE A 369 -16.22 5.63 16.81
CA ILE A 369 -17.67 5.55 16.62
C ILE A 369 -18.02 5.65 15.15
N MET A 370 -17.49 6.64 14.43
CA MET A 370 -17.79 6.81 13.00
C MET A 370 -17.44 5.58 12.16
N LYS A 371 -16.38 4.83 12.52
CA LYS A 371 -16.08 3.55 11.84
C LYS A 371 -17.14 2.48 12.03
N PHE A 372 -17.79 2.41 13.20
CA PHE A 372 -18.91 1.47 13.41
C PHE A 372 -20.16 1.96 12.70
N VAL A 373 -20.44 3.26 12.76
CA VAL A 373 -21.56 3.89 12.05
C VAL A 373 -21.49 3.60 10.54
N ASP A 374 -20.35 3.89 9.91
CA ASP A 374 -20.11 3.65 8.49
C ASP A 374 -20.21 2.16 8.12
N PHE A 375 -19.95 1.28 9.09
CA PHE A 375 -19.98 -0.16 8.90
C PHE A 375 -21.36 -0.80 9.14
N ALA A 376 -22.30 -0.09 9.79
CA ALA A 376 -23.61 -0.62 10.17
C ALA A 376 -24.37 -1.20 8.96
N ASP A 377 -24.43 -0.45 7.86
CA ASP A 377 -25.11 -0.89 6.64
C ASP A 377 -24.38 -2.04 5.92
N THR A 378 -23.08 -2.19 6.17
CA THR A 378 -22.28 -3.29 5.60
C THR A 378 -22.54 -4.60 6.34
N VAL A 379 -22.71 -4.58 7.66
CA VAL A 379 -22.93 -5.80 8.47
C VAL A 379 -24.39 -6.25 8.50
N LYS A 380 -25.34 -5.32 8.41
CA LYS A 380 -26.79 -5.58 8.53
C LYS A 380 -27.32 -6.72 7.63
N PRO A 381 -26.93 -6.87 6.34
CA PRO A 381 -27.42 -7.96 5.50
C PRO A 381 -26.96 -9.35 5.92
N PHE A 382 -25.97 -9.46 6.80
CA PHE A 382 -25.38 -10.74 7.23
C PHE A 382 -25.94 -11.27 8.55
N VAL A 383 -26.77 -10.48 9.23
CA VAL A 383 -27.52 -10.91 10.43
C VAL A 383 -28.45 -12.05 10.03
N GLY A 384 -28.29 -13.21 10.68
CA GLY A 384 -29.02 -14.45 10.34
C GLY A 384 -28.64 -15.13 9.00
N ALA A 385 -27.87 -14.48 8.13
CA ALA A 385 -27.48 -15.08 6.85
C ALA A 385 -26.57 -16.32 7.02
N VAL A 386 -25.81 -16.37 8.13
CA VAL A 386 -24.88 -17.46 8.45
C VAL A 386 -25.57 -18.66 9.12
N THR A 387 -26.70 -18.46 9.82
CA THR A 387 -27.43 -19.56 10.47
C THR A 387 -28.15 -20.47 9.49
N ASP A 388 -28.56 -19.93 8.35
CA ASP A 388 -29.24 -20.68 7.28
C ASP A 388 -28.30 -21.63 6.51
N ILE A 389 -26.99 -21.57 6.79
CA ILE A 389 -25.98 -22.35 6.09
C ILE A 389 -26.10 -23.83 6.47
N LYS A 390 -26.82 -24.58 5.64
CA LYS A 390 -26.81 -26.04 5.64
C LYS A 390 -25.68 -26.53 4.75
N LEU A 391 -24.44 -26.50 5.25
CA LEU A 391 -23.35 -27.13 4.52
C LEU A 391 -23.66 -28.62 4.32
N PRO A 392 -23.54 -29.16 3.10
CA PRO A 392 -23.65 -30.60 2.91
C PRO A 392 -22.56 -31.27 3.76
N VAL A 393 -23.00 -31.91 4.85
CA VAL A 393 -22.13 -32.65 5.75
C VAL A 393 -21.35 -33.70 4.91
N PRO A 394 -20.04 -33.93 5.15
CA PRO A 394 -19.11 -34.42 4.11
C PRO A 394 -19.27 -35.85 3.56
N SER A 395 -20.40 -36.55 3.65
CA SER A 395 -20.46 -37.97 3.22
C SER A 395 -21.61 -38.39 2.31
N GLY A 396 -22.73 -37.66 2.21
CA GLY A 396 -23.89 -38.16 1.45
C GLY A 396 -24.02 -37.69 -0.01
N ASN A 397 -23.89 -36.38 -0.24
CA ASN A 397 -24.33 -35.75 -1.49
C ASN A 397 -23.21 -35.29 -2.43
N VAL A 398 -21.94 -35.22 -1.99
CA VAL A 398 -20.85 -34.76 -2.86
C VAL A 398 -20.59 -35.81 -3.96
N PRO A 399 -20.69 -35.46 -5.25
CA PRO A 399 -20.41 -36.40 -6.33
C PRO A 399 -18.96 -36.90 -6.26
N THR A 400 -18.75 -38.21 -6.39
CA THR A 400 -17.41 -38.81 -6.48
C THR A 400 -17.01 -39.03 -7.94
N PHE A 401 -15.70 -38.98 -8.19
CA PHE A 401 -15.14 -39.21 -9.53
C PHE A 401 -14.94 -40.67 -9.87
N ASP A 402 -15.30 -41.62 -8.99
CA ASP A 402 -14.95 -43.03 -9.17
C ASP A 402 -15.41 -43.60 -10.53
N ASN A 403 -16.61 -43.23 -10.99
CA ASN A 403 -17.10 -43.65 -12.32
C ASN A 403 -16.36 -42.96 -13.47
N LEU A 404 -15.96 -41.70 -13.27
CA LEU A 404 -15.23 -40.94 -14.27
C LEU A 404 -13.77 -41.41 -14.37
N ASP A 405 -13.11 -41.69 -13.25
CA ASP A 405 -11.74 -42.18 -13.21
C ASP A 405 -11.65 -43.59 -13.81
N LYS A 406 -12.65 -44.45 -13.53
CA LYS A 406 -12.81 -45.74 -14.22
C LYS A 406 -12.96 -45.57 -15.72
N PHE A 407 -13.78 -44.60 -16.16
CA PHE A 407 -13.96 -44.29 -17.57
C PHE A 407 -12.65 -43.82 -18.22
N THR A 408 -11.99 -42.78 -17.67
CA THR A 408 -10.71 -42.25 -18.17
C THR A 408 -9.66 -43.35 -18.27
N LYS A 409 -9.48 -44.16 -17.21
CA LYS A 409 -8.51 -45.27 -17.22
C LYS A 409 -8.80 -46.28 -18.32
N SER A 410 -10.07 -46.66 -18.52
CA SER A 410 -10.44 -47.58 -19.60
C SER A 410 -10.17 -47.03 -21.00
N THR A 411 -10.25 -45.70 -21.19
CA THR A 411 -9.91 -45.05 -22.47
C THR A 411 -8.39 -45.01 -22.72
N GLU A 412 -7.59 -44.79 -21.67
CA GLU A 412 -6.12 -44.84 -21.76
C GLU A 412 -5.62 -46.25 -22.11
N GLU A 413 -6.18 -47.27 -21.46
CA GLU A 413 -5.85 -48.67 -21.75
C GLU A 413 -6.17 -49.04 -23.21
N LEU A 414 -7.34 -48.61 -23.71
CA LEU A 414 -7.73 -48.81 -25.10
C LEU A 414 -6.78 -48.09 -26.08
N SER A 415 -6.48 -46.82 -25.84
CA SER A 415 -5.56 -46.01 -26.67
C SER A 415 -4.18 -46.65 -26.77
N LEU A 416 -3.59 -47.06 -25.64
CA LEU A 416 -2.28 -47.72 -25.61
C LEU A 416 -2.26 -49.01 -26.44
N LYS A 417 -3.32 -49.82 -26.38
CA LYS A 417 -3.41 -51.05 -27.16
C LYS A 417 -3.62 -50.78 -28.65
N LEU A 418 -4.39 -49.76 -29.02
CA LEU A 418 -4.55 -49.36 -30.43
C LEU A 418 -3.24 -48.83 -31.02
N LEU A 419 -2.48 -48.03 -30.27
CA LEU A 419 -1.16 -47.56 -30.70
C LEU A 419 -0.14 -48.71 -30.81
N ALA A 420 -0.18 -49.66 -29.87
CA ALA A 420 0.64 -50.87 -29.96
C ALA A 420 0.26 -51.73 -31.18
N ALA A 421 -1.03 -51.83 -31.49
CA ALA A 421 -1.50 -52.51 -32.70
C ALA A 421 -1.00 -51.82 -33.97
N ASP A 422 -1.07 -50.49 -34.05
CA ASP A 422 -0.56 -49.73 -35.19
C ASP A 422 0.94 -49.96 -35.41
N LYS A 423 1.72 -49.99 -34.33
CA LYS A 423 3.17 -50.26 -34.38
C LYS A 423 3.48 -51.66 -34.90
N LEU A 424 2.75 -52.69 -34.44
CA LEU A 424 2.95 -54.05 -34.95
C LEU A 424 2.50 -54.20 -36.41
N VAL A 425 1.40 -53.54 -36.81
CA VAL A 425 0.97 -53.49 -38.21
C VAL A 425 2.02 -52.78 -39.08
N GLY A 426 2.67 -51.72 -38.56
CA GLY A 426 3.80 -51.06 -39.20
C GLY A 426 5.04 -51.95 -39.30
N LEU A 427 5.37 -52.67 -38.22
CA LEU A 427 6.47 -53.64 -38.19
C LEU A 427 6.30 -54.72 -39.25
N SER A 428 5.09 -55.27 -39.41
CA SER A 428 4.79 -56.25 -40.46
C SER A 428 5.15 -55.74 -41.86
N LYS A 429 4.83 -54.47 -42.17
CA LYS A 429 5.19 -53.87 -43.46
C LYS A 429 6.70 -53.73 -43.61
N ALA A 430 7.36 -53.18 -42.60
CA ALA A 430 8.80 -52.99 -42.60
C ALA A 430 9.56 -54.33 -42.75
N LEU A 431 9.07 -55.42 -42.14
CA LEU A 431 9.60 -56.76 -42.33
C LEU A 431 9.40 -57.29 -43.75
N HIS A 432 8.27 -57.00 -44.37
CA HIS A 432 8.01 -57.38 -45.75
C HIS A 432 8.96 -56.68 -46.73
N ASP A 433 9.31 -55.43 -46.44
CA ASP A 433 10.23 -54.61 -47.24
C ASP A 433 11.69 -55.01 -47.01
N SER A 434 12.12 -55.14 -45.76
CA SER A 434 13.53 -55.43 -45.41
C SER A 434 13.94 -56.88 -45.67
N MET A 435 13.02 -57.83 -45.49
CA MET A 435 13.26 -59.28 -45.64
C MET A 435 12.38 -59.86 -46.74
N ASN A 436 12.49 -59.33 -47.96
CA ASN A 436 11.74 -59.85 -49.11
C ASN A 436 12.08 -61.32 -49.42
N GLN A 437 11.26 -62.00 -50.24
CA GLN A 437 11.43 -63.45 -50.47
C GLN A 437 12.79 -63.79 -51.09
N HIS A 438 13.23 -63.00 -52.07
CA HIS A 438 14.55 -63.16 -52.70
C HIS A 438 15.71 -63.10 -51.68
N THR A 439 15.60 -62.22 -50.67
CA THR A 439 16.60 -62.13 -49.60
C THR A 439 16.66 -63.42 -48.78
N LEU A 440 15.50 -63.97 -48.40
CA LEU A 440 15.42 -65.22 -47.64
C LEU A 440 15.87 -66.44 -48.46
N ASP A 441 15.55 -66.47 -49.75
CA ASP A 441 15.97 -67.55 -50.66
C ASP A 441 17.50 -67.54 -50.82
N ASN A 442 18.10 -66.34 -50.98
CA ASN A 442 19.56 -66.19 -51.05
C ASN A 442 20.26 -66.60 -49.74
N MET A 443 19.66 -66.27 -48.59
CA MET A 443 20.17 -66.71 -47.29
C MET A 443 20.11 -68.23 -47.13
N SER A 444 19.05 -68.87 -47.64
CA SER A 444 18.84 -70.33 -47.55
C SER A 444 19.81 -71.14 -48.42
N GLN A 445 20.47 -70.50 -49.40
CA GLN A 445 21.47 -71.14 -50.27
C GLN A 445 22.89 -71.14 -49.67
N ILE A 446 23.08 -70.55 -48.49
CA ILE A 446 24.40 -70.47 -47.86
C ILE A 446 24.76 -71.84 -47.27
N VAL A 447 25.82 -72.46 -47.80
CA VAL A 447 26.30 -73.79 -47.37
C VAL A 447 27.56 -73.72 -46.51
N ASN A 448 28.25 -72.57 -46.47
CA ASN A 448 29.50 -72.38 -45.74
C ASN A 448 29.53 -71.02 -45.03
N VAL A 449 29.89 -71.02 -43.73
CA VAL A 449 30.00 -69.82 -42.89
C VAL A 449 31.13 -68.87 -43.32
N THR A 450 32.09 -69.35 -44.12
CA THR A 450 33.19 -68.52 -44.66
C THR A 450 32.80 -67.73 -45.92
N ASP A 451 31.59 -67.94 -46.47
CA ASP A 451 31.10 -67.17 -47.61
C ASP A 451 30.86 -65.69 -47.20
N ALA A 452 31.33 -64.73 -48.00
CA ALA A 452 31.05 -63.32 -47.77
C ALA A 452 29.53 -63.04 -47.69
N LYS A 453 28.71 -63.83 -48.39
CA LYS A 453 27.23 -63.79 -48.32
C LYS A 453 26.68 -64.18 -46.95
N PHE A 454 27.39 -65.03 -46.18
CA PHE A 454 27.03 -65.33 -44.79
C PHE A 454 27.06 -64.08 -43.93
N LEU A 455 28.14 -63.30 -44.04
CA LEU A 455 28.32 -62.09 -43.24
C LEU A 455 27.26 -61.02 -43.58
N GLU A 456 26.92 -60.86 -44.86
CA GLU A 456 25.82 -59.98 -45.30
C GLU A 456 24.46 -60.43 -44.74
N SER A 457 24.23 -61.74 -44.67
CA SER A 457 23.01 -62.32 -44.13
C SER A 457 22.87 -62.09 -42.64
N VAL A 458 23.97 -62.29 -41.88
CA VAL A 458 24.04 -61.99 -40.45
C VAL A 458 23.75 -60.51 -40.19
N GLN A 459 24.29 -59.59 -41.01
CA GLN A 459 24.01 -58.16 -40.89
C GLN A 459 22.52 -57.85 -41.07
N LYS A 460 21.88 -58.35 -42.13
CA LYS A 460 20.43 -58.16 -42.37
C LYS A 460 19.56 -58.76 -41.28
N ILE A 461 19.92 -59.95 -40.78
CA ILE A 461 19.23 -60.60 -39.66
C ILE A 461 19.34 -59.74 -38.39
N ASN A 462 20.51 -59.18 -38.11
CA ASN A 462 20.71 -58.30 -36.96
C ASN A 462 19.92 -56.99 -37.10
N GLU A 463 19.80 -56.42 -38.30
CA GLU A 463 18.91 -55.28 -38.57
C GLU A 463 17.44 -55.63 -38.33
N THR A 464 17.01 -56.82 -38.77
CA THR A 464 15.65 -57.33 -38.54
C THR A 464 15.38 -57.60 -37.07
N TYR A 465 16.37 -58.13 -36.35
CA TYR A 465 16.31 -58.27 -34.89
C TYR A 465 16.10 -56.93 -34.21
N LYS A 466 16.91 -55.91 -34.56
CA LYS A 466 16.75 -54.56 -34.01
C LYS A 466 15.35 -53.98 -34.30
N LEU A 467 14.83 -54.19 -35.51
CA LEU A 467 13.50 -53.74 -35.92
C LEU A 467 12.38 -54.38 -35.07
N ILE A 468 12.41 -55.71 -34.89
CA ILE A 468 11.42 -56.45 -34.09
C ILE A 468 11.58 -56.15 -32.60
N PHE A 469 12.82 -56.15 -32.10
CA PHE A 469 13.12 -55.92 -30.69
C PHE A 469 12.68 -54.53 -30.22
N LYS A 470 12.80 -53.51 -31.09
CA LYS A 470 12.28 -52.16 -30.84
C LYS A 470 10.80 -52.16 -30.46
N GLU A 471 10.02 -53.10 -30.97
CA GLU A 471 8.57 -53.20 -30.73
C GLU A 471 8.17 -54.21 -29.65
N LYS A 472 9.12 -54.71 -28.86
CA LYS A 472 8.86 -55.60 -27.71
C LYS A 472 7.89 -55.00 -26.69
N GLY A 473 7.95 -53.69 -26.48
CA GLY A 473 6.99 -52.98 -25.63
C GLY A 473 5.55 -53.04 -26.18
N SER A 474 5.38 -52.94 -27.49
CA SER A 474 4.09 -53.04 -28.18
C SER A 474 3.51 -54.45 -28.04
N MET A 475 4.34 -55.49 -28.20
CA MET A 475 3.95 -56.89 -27.96
C MET A 475 3.51 -57.16 -26.52
N THR A 476 4.21 -56.57 -25.55
CA THR A 476 3.89 -56.70 -24.13
C THR A 476 2.59 -55.97 -23.79
N THR A 477 2.35 -54.80 -24.40
CA THR A 477 1.13 -54.01 -24.20
C THR A 477 -0.11 -54.77 -24.64
N LEU A 478 -0.06 -55.41 -25.82
CA LEU A 478 -1.15 -56.24 -26.33
C LEU A 478 -1.34 -57.56 -25.56
N SER A 479 -0.42 -57.92 -24.66
CA SER A 479 -0.56 -59.11 -23.81
C SER A 479 -1.37 -58.85 -22.54
N LYS A 480 -1.68 -57.58 -22.22
CA LYS A 480 -2.47 -57.19 -21.03
C LYS A 480 -3.99 -57.31 -21.22
N GLY A 481 -4.44 -58.19 -22.12
CA GLY A 481 -5.86 -58.39 -22.47
C GLY A 481 -6.24 -57.82 -23.84
N THR A 482 -7.45 -58.13 -24.31
CA THR A 482 -7.88 -57.87 -25.69
C THR A 482 -8.49 -56.48 -25.90
N ILE A 483 -8.28 -55.91 -27.08
CA ILE A 483 -8.88 -54.63 -27.50
C ILE A 483 -10.41 -54.68 -27.39
N LEU A 484 -11.04 -55.80 -27.76
CA LEU A 484 -12.50 -55.95 -27.71
C LEU A 484 -13.06 -55.88 -26.27
N LYS A 485 -12.32 -56.40 -25.28
CA LYS A 485 -12.69 -56.30 -23.87
C LYS A 485 -12.61 -54.85 -23.39
N ASP A 486 -11.57 -54.12 -23.79
CA ASP A 486 -11.39 -52.72 -23.43
C ASP A 486 -12.50 -51.84 -24.05
N VAL A 487 -12.84 -52.05 -25.34
CA VAL A 487 -13.96 -51.37 -26.00
C VAL A 487 -15.27 -51.57 -25.22
N THR A 488 -15.55 -52.80 -24.76
CA THR A 488 -16.76 -53.09 -23.98
C THR A 488 -16.71 -52.44 -22.59
N THR A 489 -15.53 -52.39 -21.97
CA THR A 489 -15.31 -51.74 -20.67
C THR A 489 -15.57 -50.23 -20.75
N VAL A 490 -15.05 -49.56 -21.79
CA VAL A 490 -15.28 -48.12 -22.03
C VAL A 490 -16.78 -47.82 -22.22
N VAL A 491 -17.49 -48.60 -23.05
CA VAL A 491 -18.94 -48.41 -23.27
C VAL A 491 -19.74 -48.54 -21.98
N ASN A 492 -19.40 -49.52 -21.13
CA ASN A 492 -20.09 -49.71 -19.86
C ASN A 492 -19.81 -48.56 -18.91
N ASN A 493 -18.53 -48.18 -18.72
CA ASN A 493 -18.14 -47.06 -17.86
C ASN A 493 -18.80 -45.73 -18.27
N PHE A 494 -18.96 -45.47 -19.58
CA PHE A 494 -19.65 -44.28 -20.07
C PHE A 494 -21.11 -44.18 -19.59
N LYS A 495 -21.85 -45.30 -19.53
CA LYS A 495 -23.25 -45.31 -19.05
C LYS A 495 -23.37 -44.85 -17.59
N HIS A 496 -22.36 -45.09 -16.77
CA HIS A 496 -22.34 -44.70 -15.36
C HIS A 496 -22.11 -43.19 -15.14
N LEU A 497 -21.75 -42.42 -16.17
CA LEU A 497 -21.54 -40.97 -16.07
C LEU A 497 -22.86 -40.19 -15.90
N LYS A 498 -24.01 -40.72 -16.36
CA LYS A 498 -25.31 -40.07 -16.18
C LYS A 498 -25.67 -39.89 -14.70
N ALA A 499 -25.34 -40.88 -13.86
CA ALA A 499 -25.57 -40.81 -12.42
C ALA A 499 -24.71 -39.72 -11.75
N PHE A 500 -23.49 -39.49 -12.25
CA PHE A 500 -22.62 -38.42 -11.77
C PHE A 500 -23.22 -37.04 -12.04
N VAL A 501 -23.73 -36.81 -13.26
CA VAL A 501 -24.37 -35.54 -13.65
C VAL A 501 -25.56 -35.20 -12.76
N GLU A 502 -26.44 -36.17 -12.48
CA GLU A 502 -27.61 -35.94 -11.63
C GLU A 502 -27.24 -35.65 -10.17
N LYS A 503 -26.22 -36.33 -9.62
CA LYS A 503 -25.68 -35.99 -8.29
C LYS A 503 -25.11 -34.57 -8.28
N PHE A 504 -24.40 -34.16 -9.34
CA PHE A 504 -23.82 -32.82 -9.43
C PHE A 504 -24.89 -31.73 -9.47
N LYS A 505 -26.00 -31.94 -10.19
CA LYS A 505 -27.15 -31.00 -10.20
C LYS A 505 -27.70 -30.76 -8.78
N LYS A 506 -27.92 -31.84 -8.02
CA LYS A 506 -28.39 -31.75 -6.63
C LYS A 506 -27.39 -31.01 -5.74
N PHE A 507 -26.11 -31.35 -5.86
CA PHE A 507 -25.04 -30.70 -5.10
C PHE A 507 -24.92 -29.20 -5.40
N LYS A 508 -25.04 -28.78 -6.68
CA LYS A 508 -25.06 -27.36 -7.05
C LYS A 508 -26.22 -26.60 -6.38
N LYS A 509 -27.41 -27.21 -6.31
CA LYS A 509 -28.58 -26.63 -5.64
C LYS A 509 -28.38 -26.49 -4.13
N ASP A 510 -27.75 -27.47 -3.49
CA ASP A 510 -27.44 -27.45 -2.05
C ASP A 510 -26.50 -26.28 -1.68
N LEU A 511 -25.75 -25.70 -2.64
CA LEU A 511 -24.80 -24.59 -2.44
C LEU A 511 -25.34 -23.19 -2.84
N GLU A 512 -26.62 -23.06 -3.20
CA GLU A 512 -27.21 -21.75 -3.58
C GLU A 512 -27.16 -20.70 -2.46
N PHE A 513 -27.07 -21.13 -1.20
CA PHE A 513 -26.95 -20.24 -0.04
C PHE A 513 -25.71 -19.34 -0.11
N LEU A 514 -24.64 -19.75 -0.82
CA LEU A 514 -23.41 -18.96 -0.98
C LEU A 514 -23.70 -17.55 -1.54
N ASN A 515 -24.76 -17.42 -2.34
CA ASN A 515 -25.17 -16.13 -2.88
C ASN A 515 -25.63 -15.13 -1.80
N LYS A 516 -26.23 -15.63 -0.70
CA LYS A 516 -26.65 -14.79 0.43
C LYS A 516 -25.45 -14.22 1.20
N ILE A 517 -24.29 -14.88 1.15
CA ILE A 517 -23.09 -14.50 1.89
C ILE A 517 -21.94 -14.00 0.99
N LYS A 518 -22.18 -13.70 -0.29
CA LYS A 518 -21.11 -13.41 -1.27
C LYS A 518 -20.19 -12.23 -0.91
N LYS A 519 -20.63 -11.34 -0.02
CA LYS A 519 -19.90 -10.15 0.43
C LYS A 519 -19.53 -10.20 1.93
N ILE A 520 -19.43 -11.40 2.50
CA ILE A 520 -19.18 -11.56 3.95
C ILE A 520 -17.74 -11.22 4.36
N GLU A 521 -16.78 -11.20 3.41
CA GLU A 521 -15.36 -11.00 3.71
C GLU A 521 -15.06 -9.67 4.46
N PRO A 522 -15.57 -8.49 4.05
CA PRO A 522 -15.43 -7.25 4.82
C PRO A 522 -15.92 -7.36 6.27
N VAL A 523 -17.01 -8.09 6.52
CA VAL A 523 -17.56 -8.33 7.88
C VAL A 523 -16.60 -9.16 8.71
N ILE A 524 -16.12 -10.28 8.18
CA ILE A 524 -15.15 -11.12 8.87
C ILE A 524 -13.86 -10.34 9.15
N ASN A 525 -13.38 -9.55 8.20
CA ASN A 525 -12.18 -8.73 8.39
C ASN A 525 -12.37 -7.64 9.46
N PHE A 526 -13.54 -7.01 9.52
CA PHE A 526 -13.88 -6.07 10.59
C PHE A 526 -13.92 -6.76 11.95
N ILE A 527 -14.57 -7.93 12.06
CA ILE A 527 -14.58 -8.72 13.31
C ILE A 527 -13.14 -9.05 13.75
N LYS A 528 -12.27 -9.49 12.82
CA LYS A 528 -10.85 -9.76 13.11
C LYS A 528 -10.10 -8.53 13.61
N ASP A 529 -10.46 -7.35 13.13
CA ASP A 529 -9.81 -6.11 13.55
C ASP A 529 -10.10 -5.72 15.00
N TYR A 530 -11.21 -6.19 15.57
CA TYR A 530 -11.61 -5.93 16.96
C TYR A 530 -11.46 -7.17 17.87
N ARG A 531 -11.28 -8.37 17.32
CA ARG A 531 -11.10 -9.62 18.09
C ARG A 531 -9.74 -9.67 18.77
N GLY A 532 -9.73 -10.07 20.04
CA GLY A 532 -8.52 -10.33 20.82
C GLY A 532 -7.64 -9.11 21.11
N LYS A 533 -7.97 -7.95 20.54
CA LYS A 533 -7.35 -6.68 20.92
C LYS A 533 -8.15 -6.16 22.09
N THR A 534 -7.55 -6.02 23.27
CA THR A 534 -8.09 -5.10 24.27
C THR A 534 -8.08 -3.71 23.62
N PRO A 535 -9.24 -3.14 23.23
CA PRO A 535 -9.25 -1.77 22.79
C PRO A 535 -8.70 -0.97 23.97
N ASN A 536 -7.87 0.05 23.74
CA ASN A 536 -7.67 1.06 24.77
C ASN A 536 -9.08 1.49 25.21
N LYS A 537 -9.47 1.11 26.43
CA LYS A 537 -10.81 1.35 26.95
C LYS A 537 -11.10 2.83 26.75
N VAL A 538 -12.24 3.11 26.13
CA VAL A 538 -12.71 4.48 25.97
C VAL A 538 -13.44 4.91 27.22
N GLY A 539 -13.40 6.19 27.56
CA GLY A 539 -14.08 6.73 28.73
C GLY A 539 -14.48 8.18 28.49
N LEU A 540 -15.59 8.58 29.11
CA LEU A 540 -16.05 9.96 29.21
C LEU A 540 -16.41 10.33 30.67
N PRO A 541 -15.62 9.93 31.70
CA PRO A 541 -16.04 10.00 33.10
C PRO A 541 -16.29 11.43 33.59
N ILE A 542 -15.47 12.38 33.14
CA ILE A 542 -15.61 13.79 33.54
C ILE A 542 -16.87 14.38 32.89
N LEU A 543 -17.08 14.10 31.59
CA LEU A 543 -18.25 14.60 30.87
C LEU A 543 -19.55 14.02 31.43
N ILE A 544 -19.59 12.71 31.69
CA ILE A 544 -20.78 12.05 32.24
C ILE A 544 -21.14 12.62 33.62
N SER A 545 -20.14 12.96 34.45
CA SER A 545 -20.39 13.52 35.79
C SER A 545 -20.76 15.01 35.76
N SER A 546 -20.21 15.81 34.83
CA SER A 546 -20.46 17.25 34.78
C SER A 546 -21.69 17.66 33.95
N LEU A 547 -22.06 16.86 32.93
CA LEU A 547 -23.15 17.21 32.00
C LEU A 547 -24.50 17.48 32.69
N PRO A 548 -24.97 16.71 33.69
CA PRO A 548 -26.21 17.02 34.40
C PRO A 548 -26.21 18.42 35.04
N SER A 549 -25.11 18.80 35.69
CA SER A 549 -24.97 20.13 36.30
C SER A 549 -24.94 21.25 35.26
N ILE A 550 -24.25 21.02 34.14
CA ILE A 550 -24.23 21.98 33.01
C ILE A 550 -25.65 22.18 32.47
N LYS A 551 -26.42 21.11 32.26
CA LYS A 551 -27.81 21.16 31.77
C LYS A 551 -28.72 21.94 32.73
N GLU A 552 -28.63 21.67 34.03
CA GLU A 552 -29.42 22.37 35.04
C GLU A 552 -29.14 23.88 35.04
N LYS A 553 -27.85 24.25 35.08
CA LYS A 553 -27.46 25.67 35.07
C LYS A 553 -27.85 26.36 33.77
N LEU A 554 -27.77 25.69 32.63
CA LEU A 554 -28.25 26.21 31.35
C LEU A 554 -29.77 26.45 31.38
N GLY A 555 -30.55 25.51 31.92
CA GLY A 555 -31.99 25.69 32.11
C GLY A 555 -32.31 26.92 32.98
N ASN A 556 -31.57 27.11 34.08
CA ASN A 556 -31.72 28.27 34.95
C ASN A 556 -31.35 29.60 34.27
N LEU A 557 -30.34 29.61 33.40
CA LEU A 557 -29.97 30.78 32.60
C LEU A 557 -31.03 31.10 31.53
N THR A 558 -31.53 30.08 30.84
CA THR A 558 -32.62 30.22 29.87
C THR A 558 -33.88 30.78 30.52
N ALA A 559 -34.29 30.24 31.68
CA ALA A 559 -35.44 30.73 32.43
C ALA A 559 -35.24 32.18 32.88
N TYR A 560 -34.02 32.55 33.30
CA TYR A 560 -33.70 33.92 33.65
C TYR A 560 -33.85 34.88 32.47
N ILE A 561 -33.25 34.56 31.32
CA ILE A 561 -33.34 35.39 30.10
C ILE A 561 -34.80 35.58 29.68
N ASN A 562 -35.57 34.49 29.62
CA ASN A 562 -36.97 34.53 29.21
C ASN A 562 -37.88 35.22 30.24
N GLY A 563 -37.44 35.33 31.50
CA GLY A 563 -38.16 36.00 32.59
C GLY A 563 -37.86 37.50 32.72
N ILE A 564 -36.90 38.03 31.95
CA ILE A 564 -36.64 39.47 31.90
C ILE A 564 -37.87 40.16 31.29
N LYS A 565 -38.70 40.76 32.15
CA LYS A 565 -39.80 41.65 31.76
C LYS A 565 -39.24 43.05 31.49
N SER A 566 -39.98 43.85 30.72
CA SER A 566 -39.78 45.30 30.63
C SER A 566 -39.72 45.86 32.06
N SER A 567 -38.53 46.21 32.51
CA SER A 567 -38.33 46.69 33.87
C SER A 567 -39.12 47.97 34.09
N LYS A 568 -39.63 48.18 35.30
CA LYS A 568 -40.37 49.40 35.69
C LYS A 568 -39.46 50.51 36.20
N ASP A 569 -38.14 50.31 36.17
CA ASP A 569 -37.21 51.37 36.55
C ASP A 569 -37.08 52.38 35.41
N LYS A 570 -37.25 53.66 35.75
CA LYS A 570 -37.22 54.78 34.80
C LYS A 570 -35.91 54.81 34.00
N GLU A 571 -34.80 54.39 34.60
CA GLU A 571 -33.49 54.37 33.95
C GLU A 571 -33.43 53.34 32.81
N THR A 572 -34.03 52.15 32.97
CA THR A 572 -34.15 51.12 31.91
C THR A 572 -35.19 51.51 30.88
N GLU A 573 -36.34 52.05 31.28
CA GLU A 573 -37.39 52.50 30.35
C GLU A 573 -36.88 53.60 29.41
N ALA A 574 -36.06 54.52 29.93
CA ALA A 574 -35.43 55.59 29.16
C ALA A 574 -34.43 55.07 28.11
N LEU A 575 -33.95 53.82 28.19
CA LEU A 575 -33.10 53.23 27.15
C LEU A 575 -33.83 53.06 25.80
N SER A 576 -35.16 53.20 25.76
CA SER A 576 -35.94 53.24 24.52
C SER A 576 -35.53 54.36 23.55
N VAL A 577 -34.82 55.39 24.04
CA VAL A 577 -34.27 56.47 23.21
C VAL A 577 -33.19 56.01 22.23
N PHE A 578 -32.50 54.91 22.53
CA PHE A 578 -31.46 54.37 21.66
C PHE A 578 -32.09 53.53 20.53
N THR A 579 -32.85 54.18 19.64
CA THR A 579 -33.69 53.51 18.64
C THR A 579 -32.93 52.62 17.65
N ASN A 580 -31.64 52.92 17.40
CA ASN A 580 -30.77 52.17 16.49
C ASN A 580 -29.71 51.33 17.21
N ILE A 581 -29.84 51.10 18.53
CA ILE A 581 -28.79 50.52 19.36
C ILE A 581 -28.26 49.17 18.88
N ALA A 582 -29.11 48.32 18.29
CA ALA A 582 -28.67 47.03 17.76
C ALA A 582 -27.61 47.21 16.66
N LYS A 583 -27.86 48.13 15.73
CA LYS A 583 -26.94 48.46 14.65
C LYS A 583 -25.72 49.20 15.18
N ASP A 584 -25.91 50.21 16.04
CA ASP A 584 -24.80 51.04 16.53
C ASP A 584 -23.86 50.23 17.43
N SER A 585 -24.39 49.37 18.30
CA SER A 585 -23.61 48.42 19.08
C SER A 585 -22.83 47.46 18.20
N GLN A 586 -23.45 46.91 17.16
CA GLN A 586 -22.78 46.02 16.23
C GLN A 586 -21.64 46.74 15.50
N VAL A 587 -21.89 47.95 14.99
CA VAL A 587 -20.87 48.74 14.28
C VAL A 587 -19.71 49.10 15.21
N ILE A 588 -19.97 49.71 16.36
CA ILE A 588 -18.91 50.13 17.30
C ILE A 588 -18.15 48.93 17.86
N GLY A 589 -18.87 47.84 18.17
CA GLY A 589 -18.27 46.59 18.60
C GLY A 589 -17.33 46.01 17.54
N MET A 590 -17.80 45.87 16.31
CA MET A 590 -17.03 45.31 15.19
C MET A 590 -15.79 46.14 14.87
N VAL A 591 -15.89 47.48 14.80
CA VAL A 591 -14.71 48.30 14.49
C VAL A 591 -13.66 48.26 15.59
N THR A 592 -14.10 48.25 16.85
CA THR A 592 -13.20 48.19 18.01
C THR A 592 -12.56 46.81 18.12
N ARG A 593 -13.34 45.74 17.91
CA ARG A 593 -12.85 44.35 17.84
C ARG A 593 -11.85 44.19 16.70
N GLY A 594 -12.17 44.68 15.50
CA GLY A 594 -11.29 44.58 14.34
C GLY A 594 -9.91 45.19 14.60
N ILE A 595 -9.85 46.39 15.20
CA ILE A 595 -8.58 47.03 15.55
C ILE A 595 -7.87 46.29 16.71
N THR A 596 -8.61 45.82 17.70
CA THR A 596 -8.05 45.02 18.81
C THR A 596 -7.40 43.73 18.26
N SER A 597 -8.09 43.03 17.37
CA SER A 597 -7.57 41.86 16.66
C SER A 597 -6.30 42.16 15.86
N MET A 598 -6.21 43.33 15.22
CA MET A 598 -4.99 43.78 14.54
C MET A 598 -3.84 43.96 15.55
N GLU A 599 -4.08 44.65 16.67
CA GLU A 599 -3.08 44.87 17.73
C GLU A 599 -2.58 43.55 18.31
N GLU A 600 -3.50 42.63 18.61
CA GLU A 600 -3.18 41.28 19.09
C GLU A 600 -2.35 40.51 18.06
N MET A 601 -2.72 40.58 16.78
CA MET A 601 -1.96 39.96 15.69
C MET A 601 -0.53 40.50 15.60
N ALA A 602 -0.36 41.82 15.64
CA ALA A 602 0.96 42.45 15.59
C ALA A 602 1.84 42.00 16.76
N SER A 603 1.24 41.88 17.95
CA SER A 603 1.92 41.54 19.21
C SER A 603 2.21 40.05 19.36
N GLN A 604 1.45 39.16 18.70
CA GLN A 604 1.54 37.72 18.90
C GLN A 604 2.86 37.13 18.37
N LYS A 605 3.60 36.40 19.21
CA LYS A 605 4.72 35.56 18.76
C LYS A 605 4.16 34.20 18.30
N VAL A 606 4.44 33.83 17.05
CA VAL A 606 3.99 32.56 16.46
C VAL A 606 5.20 31.63 16.29
N ASP A 607 5.15 30.45 16.90
CA ASP A 607 6.11 29.38 16.65
C ASP A 607 5.75 28.65 15.34
N TRP A 608 6.50 28.92 14.28
CA TRP A 608 6.29 28.31 12.96
C TRP A 608 6.86 26.89 12.83
N LYS A 609 7.48 26.34 13.89
CA LYS A 609 8.09 25.01 13.86
C LYS A 609 7.11 23.89 13.47
N PRO A 610 5.88 23.79 14.02
CA PRO A 610 4.91 22.78 13.60
C PRO A 610 4.60 22.78 12.10
N LEU A 611 4.58 23.97 11.49
CA LEU A 611 4.37 24.13 10.05
C LEU A 611 5.59 23.64 9.25
N LYS A 612 6.80 24.01 9.68
CA LYS A 612 8.06 23.62 9.04
C LYS A 612 8.28 22.11 9.12
N ASP A 613 8.00 21.50 10.27
CA ASP A 613 8.10 20.05 10.49
C ASP A 613 7.15 19.26 9.57
N LEU A 614 6.02 19.85 9.15
CA LEU A 614 5.05 19.22 8.26
C LEU A 614 5.40 19.35 6.77
N SER A 615 6.13 20.39 6.38
CA SER A 615 6.50 20.63 4.97
C SER A 615 7.27 19.44 4.36
N ALA A 616 8.07 18.73 5.18
CA ALA A 616 8.73 17.49 4.79
C ALA A 616 7.75 16.33 4.56
N ALA A 617 6.61 16.30 5.26
CA ALA A 617 5.58 15.27 5.16
C ALA A 617 4.57 15.53 4.03
N ILE A 618 4.30 16.80 3.67
CA ILE A 618 3.38 17.18 2.57
C ILE A 618 3.78 16.52 1.24
N LYS A 619 5.07 16.35 0.95
CA LYS A 619 5.54 15.61 -0.25
C LYS A 619 5.00 14.18 -0.32
N VAL A 620 4.71 13.53 0.81
CA VAL A 620 4.21 12.15 0.85
C VAL A 620 2.68 12.09 0.68
N MET A 621 1.97 13.20 0.86
CA MET A 621 0.50 13.27 0.84
C MET A 621 -0.13 13.31 -0.56
N LYS A 622 0.67 13.34 -1.65
CA LYS A 622 0.18 13.34 -3.05
C LYS A 622 -0.69 12.12 -3.44
N LYS A 623 -0.83 11.11 -2.58
CA LYS A 623 -1.76 9.97 -2.77
C LYS A 623 -3.16 10.22 -2.22
N MET A 624 -3.46 11.40 -1.70
CA MET A 624 -4.77 11.77 -1.16
C MET A 624 -5.66 12.47 -2.19
N ASN A 625 -6.91 12.75 -1.80
CA ASN A 625 -7.85 13.57 -2.56
C ASN A 625 -7.15 14.86 -3.05
N PRO A 626 -7.08 15.10 -4.37
CA PRO A 626 -6.43 16.30 -4.92
C PRO A 626 -6.93 17.62 -4.31
N ALA A 627 -8.22 17.68 -3.92
CA ALA A 627 -8.79 18.86 -3.29
C ALA A 627 -8.17 19.17 -1.91
N ASP A 628 -7.92 18.14 -1.09
CA ASP A 628 -7.28 18.30 0.23
C ASP A 628 -5.79 18.63 0.09
N VAL A 629 -5.12 18.04 -0.91
CA VAL A 629 -3.71 18.36 -1.21
C VAL A 629 -3.56 19.83 -1.58
N LYS A 630 -4.43 20.36 -2.46
CA LYS A 630 -4.40 21.77 -2.88
C LYS A 630 -4.62 22.73 -1.70
N LYS A 631 -5.51 22.39 -0.77
CA LYS A 631 -5.72 23.18 0.47
C LYS A 631 -4.49 23.17 1.37
N LEU A 632 -3.82 22.02 1.50
CA LEU A 632 -2.60 21.90 2.31
C LEU A 632 -1.38 22.56 1.66
N GLU A 633 -1.30 22.64 0.32
CA GLU A 633 -0.24 23.36 -0.38
C GLU A 633 -0.29 24.87 -0.10
N ALA A 634 -1.47 25.43 0.17
CA ALA A 634 -1.62 26.84 0.55
C ALA A 634 -0.91 27.19 1.88
N LEU A 635 -0.64 26.21 2.74
CA LEU A 635 0.09 26.42 4.00
C LEU A 635 1.54 26.91 3.81
N ALA A 636 2.16 26.64 2.65
CA ALA A 636 3.55 27.02 2.40
C ALA A 636 3.77 28.54 2.39
N GLY A 637 2.74 29.33 2.08
CA GLY A 637 2.81 30.80 2.07
C GLY A 637 2.45 31.47 3.40
N LEU A 638 1.94 30.71 4.38
CA LEU A 638 1.26 31.28 5.56
C LEU A 638 2.18 32.14 6.43
N GLU A 639 3.43 31.72 6.65
CA GLU A 639 4.42 32.50 7.43
C GLU A 639 4.68 33.88 6.80
N ASN A 640 4.71 33.94 5.47
CA ASN A 640 4.94 35.19 4.73
C ASN A 640 3.69 36.08 4.74
N GLU A 641 2.50 35.49 4.59
CA GLU A 641 1.25 36.24 4.75
C GLU A 641 1.16 36.87 6.15
N TRP A 642 1.47 36.11 7.20
CA TRP A 642 1.46 36.61 8.57
C TRP A 642 2.44 37.79 8.78
N LYS A 643 3.67 37.67 8.27
CA LYS A 643 4.67 38.76 8.33
C LYS A 643 4.20 40.02 7.58
N ARG A 644 3.58 39.86 6.41
CA ARG A 644 3.00 40.97 5.65
C ARG A 644 1.95 41.70 6.48
N ILE A 645 0.98 40.97 7.06
CA ILE A 645 -0.12 41.58 7.82
C ILE A 645 0.42 42.32 9.04
N LYS A 646 1.40 41.76 9.76
CA LYS A 646 2.08 42.47 10.85
C LYS A 646 2.67 43.81 10.42
N GLY A 647 3.30 43.86 9.25
CA GLY A 647 3.84 45.09 8.67
C GLY A 647 2.74 46.10 8.30
N GLU A 648 1.64 45.63 7.73
CA GLU A 648 0.47 46.46 7.40
C GLU A 648 -0.17 47.04 8.66
N VAL A 649 -0.34 46.23 9.72
CA VAL A 649 -0.84 46.70 11.02
C VAL A 649 0.10 47.76 11.62
N GLY A 650 1.41 47.51 11.62
CA GLY A 650 2.37 48.50 12.11
C GLY A 650 2.32 49.81 11.32
N THR A 651 2.15 49.74 10.01
CA THR A 651 1.99 50.92 9.14
C THR A 651 0.70 51.69 9.47
N PHE A 652 -0.41 50.97 9.63
CA PHE A 652 -1.70 51.53 10.03
C PHE A 652 -1.58 52.27 11.38
N ILE A 653 -1.08 51.60 12.43
CA ILE A 653 -0.93 52.18 13.78
C ILE A 653 -0.08 53.46 13.73
N ASN A 654 0.99 53.47 12.93
CA ASN A 654 1.86 54.64 12.80
C ASN A 654 1.27 55.79 11.95
N SER A 655 0.20 55.52 11.19
CA SER A 655 -0.42 56.50 10.27
C SER A 655 -1.52 57.34 10.93
N VAL A 656 -2.13 56.84 12.01
CA VAL A 656 -3.26 57.49 12.67
C VAL A 656 -2.79 58.49 13.72
N LYS A 657 -3.50 59.61 13.86
CA LYS A 657 -3.26 60.59 14.92
C LYS A 657 -3.94 60.11 16.21
N PRO A 658 -3.29 60.20 17.38
CA PRO A 658 -3.94 59.88 18.64
C PRO A 658 -5.15 60.79 18.91
N VAL A 659 -6.18 60.24 19.53
CA VAL A 659 -7.40 60.97 19.92
C VAL A 659 -7.52 60.90 21.45
N ASN A 660 -7.61 62.07 22.09
CA ASN A 660 -7.86 62.20 23.53
C ASN A 660 -9.01 63.18 23.75
N SER A 661 -10.20 62.80 23.27
CA SER A 661 -11.40 63.64 23.26
C SER A 661 -12.55 62.88 23.90
N THR A 662 -13.50 63.60 24.50
CA THR A 662 -14.79 63.02 24.93
C THR A 662 -15.82 63.02 23.81
N LYS A 663 -15.51 63.61 22.65
CA LYS A 663 -16.35 63.57 21.45
C LYS A 663 -16.05 62.30 20.65
N LEU A 664 -17.00 61.35 20.67
CA LEU A 664 -16.85 60.07 19.98
C LEU A 664 -16.58 60.21 18.48
N SER A 665 -17.12 61.24 17.83
CA SER A 665 -16.89 61.53 16.41
C SER A 665 -15.41 61.67 16.03
N ASP A 666 -14.56 62.11 16.96
CA ASP A 666 -13.14 62.35 16.70
C ASP A 666 -12.38 61.03 16.44
N TYR A 667 -12.91 59.89 16.88
CA TYR A 667 -12.31 58.56 16.69
C TYR A 667 -12.61 57.97 15.31
N SER A 668 -13.55 58.53 14.53
CA SER A 668 -13.97 57.92 13.25
C SER A 668 -12.83 57.78 12.24
N GLY A 669 -11.87 58.71 12.26
CA GLY A 669 -10.70 58.67 11.39
C GLY A 669 -9.81 57.45 11.62
N ILE A 670 -9.74 56.94 12.86
CA ILE A 670 -8.97 55.72 13.20
C ILE A 670 -9.61 54.51 12.52
N PHE A 671 -10.94 54.39 12.57
CA PHE A 671 -11.67 53.27 11.97
C PHE A 671 -11.59 53.28 10.43
N GLN A 672 -11.66 54.45 9.80
CA GLN A 672 -11.50 54.57 8.34
C GLN A 672 -10.10 54.17 7.89
N ALA A 673 -9.06 54.57 8.63
CA ALA A 673 -7.69 54.20 8.33
C ALA A 673 -7.41 52.70 8.49
N ALA A 674 -8.14 52.00 9.38
CA ALA A 674 -7.98 50.57 9.64
C ALA A 674 -8.23 49.70 8.38
N LYS A 675 -8.98 50.22 7.39
CA LYS A 675 -9.23 49.56 6.09
C LYS A 675 -7.96 49.28 5.29
N SER A 676 -6.82 49.91 5.62
CA SER A 676 -5.55 49.66 4.94
C SER A 676 -4.93 48.29 5.26
N VAL A 677 -5.38 47.60 6.32
CA VAL A 677 -4.83 46.29 6.72
C VAL A 677 -5.60 45.17 6.03
N ASN A 678 -4.93 44.47 5.12
CA ASN A 678 -5.48 43.30 4.44
C ASN A 678 -5.25 42.06 5.33
N GLY A 679 -6.26 41.21 5.49
CA GLY A 679 -6.15 39.95 6.23
C GLY A 679 -5.40 38.85 5.47
N LEU A 680 -5.51 37.63 5.98
CA LEU A 680 -4.96 36.43 5.32
C LEU A 680 -5.72 36.18 4.01
N LYS A 681 -4.99 35.89 2.93
CA LYS A 681 -5.63 35.42 1.67
C LYS A 681 -5.95 33.93 1.77
N THR A 682 -5.18 33.23 2.58
CA THR A 682 -5.37 31.81 2.86
C THR A 682 -6.61 31.58 3.73
N ASN A 683 -7.57 30.81 3.22
CA ASN A 683 -8.74 30.39 4.01
C ASN A 683 -8.34 29.32 5.04
N LEU A 684 -7.97 29.75 6.23
CA LEU A 684 -7.52 28.87 7.31
C LEU A 684 -8.60 27.91 7.79
N SER A 685 -9.87 28.32 7.81
CA SER A 685 -10.99 27.46 8.21
C SER A 685 -11.08 26.22 7.32
N ALA A 686 -11.03 26.40 6.00
CA ALA A 686 -11.04 25.29 5.05
C ALA A 686 -9.83 24.36 5.18
N ILE A 687 -8.67 24.90 5.59
CA ILE A 687 -7.45 24.11 5.83
C ILE A 687 -7.56 23.32 7.14
N ILE A 688 -8.04 23.94 8.21
CA ILE A 688 -8.28 23.29 9.51
C ILE A 688 -9.19 22.08 9.32
N SER A 689 -10.31 22.23 8.61
CA SER A 689 -11.21 21.09 8.31
C SER A 689 -10.53 19.98 7.50
N SER A 690 -9.64 20.32 6.55
CA SER A 690 -8.87 19.31 5.80
C SER A 690 -7.82 18.62 6.67
N VAL A 691 -7.19 19.33 7.61
CA VAL A 691 -6.24 18.76 8.59
C VAL A 691 -6.97 17.83 9.57
N GLU A 692 -8.17 18.18 10.03
CA GLU A 692 -9.02 17.35 10.88
C GLU A 692 -9.50 16.09 10.14
N THR A 693 -9.95 16.25 8.90
CA THR A 693 -10.33 15.12 8.03
C THR A 693 -9.14 14.18 7.79
N LEU A 694 -7.93 14.72 7.62
CA LEU A 694 -6.72 13.93 7.52
C LEU A 694 -6.41 13.20 8.83
N LYS A 695 -6.59 13.86 9.98
CA LYS A 695 -6.40 13.27 11.31
C LYS A 695 -7.37 12.10 11.55
N SER A 696 -8.63 12.22 11.15
CA SER A 696 -9.62 11.14 11.30
C SER A 696 -9.33 9.95 10.37
N ARG A 697 -8.75 10.21 9.19
CA ARG A 697 -8.38 9.19 8.19
C ARG A 697 -6.99 8.57 8.40
N LEU A 698 -6.18 9.07 9.33
CA LEU A 698 -4.85 8.53 9.60
C LEU A 698 -4.97 7.04 9.96
N PRO A 699 -4.38 6.13 9.16
CA PRO A 699 -4.48 4.72 9.44
C PRO A 699 -3.83 4.37 10.79
N SER A 700 -4.40 3.37 11.46
CA SER A 700 -3.86 2.77 12.68
C SER A 700 -2.36 2.44 12.50
N ARG A 701 -1.57 2.55 13.59
CA ARG A 701 -0.10 2.44 13.73
C ARG A 701 0.70 1.81 12.55
N ARG A 702 0.24 0.69 11.97
CA ARG A 702 0.90 -0.07 10.88
C ARG A 702 1.24 0.74 9.62
N LYS A 703 0.50 1.78 9.25
CA LYS A 703 0.78 2.57 8.02
C LYS A 703 1.55 3.90 8.27
N ARG A 704 1.82 4.28 9.54
CA ARG A 704 2.54 5.54 9.85
C ARG A 704 3.99 5.55 9.36
N ALA A 705 4.63 4.38 9.26
CA ALA A 705 6.01 4.28 8.80
C ALA A 705 6.20 4.77 7.34
N ALA A 706 5.16 4.72 6.51
CA ALA A 706 5.24 5.15 5.13
C ALA A 706 5.12 6.68 4.96
N THR A 707 4.36 7.36 5.82
CA THR A 707 4.11 8.80 5.70
C THR A 707 5.00 9.66 6.58
N GLY A 708 5.54 9.11 7.68
CA GLY A 708 6.23 9.91 8.70
C GLY A 708 5.31 10.89 9.46
N LEU A 709 4.01 10.89 9.15
CA LEU A 709 3.00 11.78 9.71
C LEU A 709 2.32 11.11 10.91
N THR A 710 2.27 11.83 12.02
CA THR A 710 1.65 11.37 13.28
C THR A 710 0.47 12.25 13.66
N GLY A 711 -0.49 11.68 14.41
CA GLY A 711 -1.60 12.46 14.98
C GLY A 711 -1.11 13.65 15.80
N ALA A 712 -0.04 13.46 16.58
CA ALA A 712 0.56 14.52 17.39
C ALA A 712 1.13 15.69 16.56
N GLN A 713 1.66 15.44 15.35
CA GLN A 713 2.08 16.51 14.45
C GLN A 713 0.88 17.30 13.93
N LEU A 714 -0.21 16.62 13.58
CA LEU A 714 -1.45 17.29 13.18
C LEU A 714 -2.09 18.07 14.34
N ASP A 715 -2.00 17.57 15.57
CA ASP A 715 -2.47 18.28 16.76
C ASP A 715 -1.67 19.58 16.99
N LYS A 716 -0.34 19.52 16.87
CA LYS A 716 0.51 20.72 16.94
C LYS A 716 0.19 21.71 15.81
N LEU A 717 -0.14 21.22 14.62
CA LEU A 717 -0.55 22.07 13.50
C LEU A 717 -1.91 22.73 13.76
N LEU A 718 -2.91 21.98 14.24
CA LEU A 718 -4.22 22.54 14.59
C LEU A 718 -4.10 23.57 15.72
N ALA A 719 -3.28 23.29 16.72
CA ALA A 719 -2.97 24.23 17.80
C ALA A 719 -2.25 25.49 17.31
N LEU A 720 -1.49 25.40 16.21
CA LEU A 720 -0.88 26.56 15.54
C LEU A 720 -1.91 27.33 14.72
N LEU A 721 -2.74 26.67 13.92
CA LEU A 721 -3.62 27.34 12.94
C LEU A 721 -4.84 28.00 13.57
N ARG A 722 -5.45 27.38 14.59
CA ARG A 722 -6.70 27.89 15.21
C ARG A 722 -6.53 29.30 15.78
N PRO A 723 -5.46 29.63 16.53
CA PRO A 723 -5.24 30.98 17.07
C PRO A 723 -4.82 32.03 16.03
N LEU A 724 -4.59 31.66 14.76
CA LEU A 724 -4.23 32.62 13.69
C LEU A 724 -5.47 33.24 13.02
N GLN A 725 -6.66 32.71 13.27
CA GLN A 725 -7.94 33.22 12.74
C GLN A 725 -8.44 34.45 13.53
N ILE A 726 -7.55 35.37 13.92
CA ILE A 726 -7.92 36.48 14.81
C ILE A 726 -8.43 37.72 14.07
N TYR A 727 -8.10 37.90 12.79
CA TYR A 727 -8.52 39.05 11.98
C TYR A 727 -8.92 38.63 10.56
N ASP A 728 -10.16 38.98 10.18
CA ASP A 728 -10.67 38.86 8.82
C ASP A 728 -11.28 40.22 8.40
N PRO A 729 -10.69 40.92 7.41
CA PRO A 729 -11.16 42.24 6.97
C PRO A 729 -12.57 42.20 6.38
N THR A 730 -13.01 41.05 5.86
CA THR A 730 -14.34 40.93 5.21
C THR A 730 -15.47 41.08 6.22
N ILE A 731 -15.21 40.75 7.50
CA ILE A 731 -16.16 40.88 8.60
C ILE A 731 -16.27 42.34 9.07
N TYR A 732 -15.16 43.09 9.07
CA TYR A 732 -15.09 44.43 9.69
C TYR A 732 -15.29 45.60 8.71
N SER A 733 -15.03 45.40 7.41
CA SER A 733 -15.00 46.49 6.41
C SER A 733 -16.26 47.37 6.39
N ALA A 734 -17.45 46.76 6.41
CA ALA A 734 -18.72 47.48 6.42
C ALA A 734 -18.92 48.29 7.71
N ALA A 735 -18.44 47.79 8.85
CA ALA A 735 -18.51 48.49 10.12
C ALA A 735 -17.57 49.71 10.13
N PHE A 736 -16.37 49.59 9.55
CA PHE A 736 -15.45 50.73 9.42
C PHE A 736 -16.13 51.88 8.67
N ASP A 737 -16.82 51.60 7.56
CA ASP A 737 -17.54 52.59 6.77
C ASP A 737 -18.72 53.23 7.53
N ALA A 738 -19.43 52.44 8.34
CA ALA A 738 -20.57 52.93 9.11
C ALA A 738 -20.19 53.70 10.39
N SER A 739 -18.96 53.56 10.88
CA SER A 739 -18.52 54.01 12.20
C SER A 739 -18.83 55.48 12.52
N ALA A 740 -18.57 56.41 11.61
CA ALA A 740 -18.78 57.84 11.83
C ALA A 740 -20.25 58.17 12.17
N LYS A 741 -21.20 57.53 11.48
CA LYS A 741 -22.63 57.73 11.71
C LYS A 741 -23.07 57.16 13.06
N SER A 742 -22.60 55.96 13.41
CA SER A 742 -22.94 55.33 14.69
C SER A 742 -22.32 56.06 15.88
N LEU A 743 -21.09 56.57 15.76
CA LEU A 743 -20.46 57.38 16.82
C LEU A 743 -21.29 58.64 17.12
N GLN A 744 -21.75 59.34 16.08
CA GLN A 744 -22.60 60.52 16.26
C GLN A 744 -23.97 60.14 16.85
N ALA A 745 -24.60 59.08 16.35
CA ALA A 745 -25.89 58.62 16.85
C ALA A 745 -25.85 58.24 18.34
N LEU A 746 -24.73 57.68 18.82
CA LEU A 746 -24.54 57.39 20.24
C LEU A 746 -24.44 58.66 21.08
N VAL A 747 -23.69 59.66 20.64
CA VAL A 747 -23.59 60.96 21.34
C VAL A 747 -24.98 61.60 21.46
N ASP A 748 -25.75 61.58 20.39
CA ASP A 748 -27.11 62.13 20.35
C ASP A 748 -28.03 61.36 21.31
N SER A 749 -27.93 60.02 21.33
CA SER A 749 -28.73 59.15 22.20
C SER A 749 -28.38 59.30 23.67
N PHE A 750 -27.09 59.41 24.04
CA PHE A 750 -26.68 59.69 25.43
C PHE A 750 -27.19 61.03 25.92
N THR A 751 -27.14 62.04 25.04
CA THR A 751 -27.66 63.38 25.35
C THR A 751 -29.17 63.35 25.55
N GLU A 752 -29.92 62.66 24.67
CA GLU A 752 -31.37 62.55 24.81
C GLU A 752 -31.78 61.65 26.00
N TYR A 753 -31.02 60.61 26.32
CA TYR A 753 -31.19 59.80 27.54
C TYR A 753 -31.12 60.69 28.79
N GLY A 754 -30.09 61.54 28.89
CA GLY A 754 -29.96 62.50 29.98
C GLY A 754 -31.13 63.50 30.01
N LYS A 755 -31.58 63.98 28.85
CA LYS A 755 -32.76 64.87 28.77
C LYS A 755 -34.05 64.18 29.19
N ILE A 756 -34.29 62.92 28.83
CA ILE A 756 -35.49 62.17 29.25
C ILE A 756 -35.49 61.99 30.77
N LEU A 757 -34.35 61.67 31.37
CA LEU A 757 -34.22 61.52 32.81
C LEU A 757 -34.28 62.86 33.57
N ALA A 758 -33.90 63.96 32.91
CA ALA A 758 -34.00 65.31 33.45
C ALA A 758 -35.35 65.99 33.21
N LYS A 759 -36.11 65.56 32.18
CA LYS A 759 -37.39 66.16 31.76
C LYS A 759 -38.46 65.94 32.83
N PRO A 760 -39.07 67.02 33.35
CA PRO A 760 -40.47 66.99 33.79
C PRO A 760 -41.37 66.68 32.58
N PRO A 761 -42.59 66.12 32.77
CA PRO A 761 -43.46 65.70 31.66
C PRO A 761 -43.84 66.86 30.70
N PRO A 762 -44.04 66.59 29.39
CA PRO A 762 -43.74 67.54 28.31
C PRO A 762 -44.94 68.36 27.77
N PRO A 763 -44.75 69.65 27.42
CA PRO A 763 -45.65 70.45 26.57
C PRO A 763 -45.20 70.52 25.09
N LYS A 764 -46.18 70.78 24.21
CA LYS A 764 -46.22 70.65 22.74
C LYS A 764 -45.30 71.57 21.90
N PRO A 765 -45.03 71.21 20.62
CA PRO A 765 -43.95 71.73 19.78
C PRO A 765 -44.36 72.86 18.80
N PRO A 766 -43.41 73.75 18.45
CA PRO A 766 -43.37 74.40 17.12
C PRO A 766 -41.92 74.45 16.58
N ALA A 767 -41.62 73.89 15.41
CA ALA A 767 -41.78 74.44 14.06
C ALA A 767 -40.42 74.91 13.49
N PRO A 768 -40.16 74.69 12.19
CA PRO A 768 -38.83 74.51 11.62
C PRO A 768 -38.30 75.78 10.94
N SER A 769 -36.97 75.95 10.86
CA SER A 769 -36.35 77.00 10.05
C SER A 769 -35.31 76.42 9.08
N PRO A 770 -35.50 76.62 7.77
CA PRO A 770 -34.60 76.18 6.70
C PRO A 770 -33.69 77.33 6.24
N GLY A 771 -32.48 77.00 5.79
CA GLY A 771 -31.57 77.95 5.13
C GLY A 771 -30.12 77.52 5.31
N GLY A 772 -29.23 77.57 4.34
CA GLY A 772 -29.35 78.03 2.97
C GLY A 772 -28.19 77.42 2.18
N ALA A 773 -28.46 77.19 0.90
CA ALA A 773 -27.50 76.77 -0.09
C ALA A 773 -26.48 77.88 -0.37
N ALA A 774 -25.23 77.52 -0.68
CA ALA A 774 -24.36 78.38 -1.48
C ALA A 774 -23.32 77.53 -2.25
N PRO A 775 -23.30 77.62 -3.59
CA PRO A 775 -22.43 76.88 -4.51
C PRO A 775 -21.23 77.73 -4.94
N ARG A 776 -20.20 77.09 -5.53
CA ARG A 776 -19.25 77.65 -6.54
C ARG A 776 -18.20 76.55 -6.81
N GLN A 777 -18.30 75.75 -7.88
CA GLN A 777 -17.93 76.07 -9.28
C GLN A 777 -16.65 76.90 -9.41
N GLY A 778 -15.59 76.25 -9.89
CA GLY A 778 -14.34 76.85 -10.32
C GLY A 778 -13.68 75.90 -11.32
N ALA A 779 -14.08 76.05 -12.59
CA ALA A 779 -13.55 75.35 -13.74
C ALA A 779 -12.32 76.09 -14.30
N ALA A 780 -11.29 75.35 -14.76
CA ALA A 780 -10.37 75.83 -15.78
C ALA A 780 -9.65 74.64 -16.47
N LYS A 781 -10.09 74.35 -17.70
CA LYS A 781 -9.30 73.80 -18.84
C LYS A 781 -8.18 74.81 -19.23
N PRO A 782 -7.24 74.59 -20.19
CA PRO A 782 -7.21 73.61 -21.28
C PRO A 782 -5.83 73.06 -21.78
N SER A 783 -5.93 72.00 -22.59
CA SER A 783 -5.28 71.77 -23.90
C SER A 783 -3.78 71.48 -24.09
N SER A 784 -3.59 70.48 -24.97
CA SER A 784 -2.45 70.18 -25.87
C SER A 784 -1.28 69.42 -25.21
N GLN A 785 -0.65 68.40 -25.79
CA GLN A 785 -0.46 68.01 -27.19
C GLN A 785 -0.45 66.49 -27.36
N ASN A 786 -0.82 66.06 -28.58
CA ASN A 786 -0.74 64.70 -29.10
C ASN A 786 0.71 64.32 -29.44
N ALA A 787 1.10 63.06 -29.19
CA ALA A 787 1.97 62.29 -30.09
C ALA A 787 1.87 60.78 -29.77
N PRO A 788 1.97 59.90 -30.78
CA PRO A 788 1.29 58.61 -30.82
C PRO A 788 2.17 57.40 -30.51
N GLU A 789 1.45 56.33 -30.19
CA GLU A 789 1.79 54.91 -29.99
C GLU A 789 3.00 54.37 -30.79
N SER A 790 3.96 53.80 -30.06
CA SER A 790 4.91 52.82 -30.60
C SER A 790 4.64 51.45 -29.97
N ILE A 791 3.99 50.55 -30.72
CA ILE A 791 3.69 49.18 -30.29
C ILE A 791 4.99 48.36 -30.30
N SER A 792 5.43 47.96 -29.11
CA SER A 792 6.62 47.13 -28.90
C SER A 792 6.37 45.69 -29.38
N LEU A 793 7.10 45.26 -30.41
CA LEU A 793 7.04 43.92 -31.02
C LEU A 793 7.70 42.80 -30.20
N TRP A 794 8.25 43.11 -29.01
CA TRP A 794 8.94 42.12 -28.17
C TRP A 794 8.11 40.90 -27.73
N PRO A 795 6.78 40.98 -27.51
CA PRO A 795 6.01 39.81 -27.09
C PRO A 795 6.03 38.68 -28.14
N TYR A 796 6.12 39.02 -29.43
CA TYR A 796 6.07 38.04 -30.51
C TYR A 796 7.37 37.26 -30.68
N ILE A 797 8.51 37.92 -30.44
CA ILE A 797 9.81 37.23 -30.49
C ILE A 797 9.95 36.31 -29.27
N ALA A 798 9.45 36.70 -28.09
CA ALA A 798 9.46 35.85 -26.91
C ALA A 798 8.61 34.58 -27.10
N ILE A 799 7.44 34.69 -27.74
CA ILE A 799 6.58 33.52 -28.04
C ILE A 799 7.25 32.59 -29.06
N GLY A 800 7.91 33.14 -30.09
CA GLY A 800 8.63 32.35 -31.09
C GLY A 800 9.78 31.53 -30.49
N VAL A 801 10.55 32.11 -29.57
CA VAL A 801 11.64 31.42 -28.88
C VAL A 801 11.12 30.28 -27.98
N ILE A 802 10.00 30.49 -27.30
CA ILE A 802 9.38 29.46 -26.46
C ILE A 802 8.91 28.26 -27.30
N ILE A 803 8.32 28.51 -28.47
CA ILE A 803 7.86 27.44 -29.37
C ILE A 803 9.05 26.67 -29.96
N LEU A 804 10.13 27.36 -30.36
CA LEU A 804 11.34 26.71 -30.88
C LEU A 804 12.06 25.85 -29.81
N LEU A 805 12.12 26.32 -28.56
CA LEU A 805 12.68 25.54 -27.46
C LEU A 805 11.81 24.33 -27.10
N ALA A 806 10.48 24.44 -27.20
CA ALA A 806 9.59 23.31 -26.99
C ALA A 806 9.76 22.22 -28.06
N ILE A 807 9.93 22.60 -29.33
CA ILE A 807 10.18 21.67 -30.44
C ILE A 807 11.55 21.01 -30.30
N ALA A 808 12.60 21.77 -29.96
CA ALA A 808 13.93 21.23 -29.71
C ALA A 808 13.94 20.26 -28.52
N GLY A 809 13.24 20.59 -27.44
CA GLY A 809 13.08 19.71 -26.27
C GLY A 809 12.35 18.41 -26.61
N LEU A 810 11.30 18.46 -27.43
CA LEU A 810 10.59 17.28 -27.95
C LEU A 810 11.49 16.42 -28.84
N GLY A 811 12.28 17.04 -29.73
CA GLY A 811 13.24 16.34 -30.58
C GLY A 811 14.34 15.63 -29.77
N ILE A 812 14.88 16.30 -28.74
CA ILE A 812 15.87 15.70 -27.82
C ILE A 812 15.23 14.56 -27.00
N PHE A 813 13.99 14.73 -26.54
CA PHE A 813 13.27 13.70 -25.79
C PHE A 813 13.00 12.45 -26.64
N PHE A 814 12.52 12.61 -27.87
CA PHE A 814 12.32 11.49 -28.79
C PHE A 814 13.65 10.89 -29.26
N GLY A 815 14.67 11.72 -29.51
CA GLY A 815 16.02 11.28 -29.85
C GLY A 815 16.63 10.42 -28.74
N LEU A 816 16.59 10.87 -27.48
CA LEU A 816 17.07 10.10 -26.34
C LEU A 816 16.25 8.84 -26.08
N ARG A 817 14.92 8.87 -26.31
CA ARG A 817 14.04 7.70 -26.16
C ARG A 817 14.25 6.68 -27.29
N TRP A 818 14.54 7.14 -28.50
CA TRP A 818 14.84 6.29 -29.66
C TRP A 818 16.27 5.72 -29.56
N TRP A 819 17.23 6.52 -29.07
CA TRP A 819 18.61 6.10 -28.83
C TRP A 819 18.74 5.13 -27.65
N SER A 820 18.00 5.36 -26.55
CA SER A 820 17.90 4.40 -25.44
C SER A 820 17.22 3.09 -25.85
N LYS A 821 16.19 3.13 -26.71
CA LYS A 821 15.62 1.89 -27.28
C LYS A 821 16.59 1.14 -28.20
N LYS A 822 17.51 1.83 -28.89
CA LYS A 822 18.51 1.19 -29.75
C LYS A 822 19.64 0.57 -28.94
N GLN A 823 20.18 1.24 -27.93
CA GLN A 823 21.15 0.63 -27.00
C GLN A 823 20.56 -0.58 -26.26
N VAL A 824 19.27 -0.54 -25.88
CA VAL A 824 18.64 -1.71 -25.25
C VAL A 824 18.44 -2.87 -26.24
N LYS A 825 18.42 -2.65 -27.57
CA LYS A 825 18.28 -3.75 -28.55
C LYS A 825 19.59 -4.25 -29.16
N SER A 826 20.65 -3.45 -29.25
CA SER A 826 21.92 -3.89 -29.86
C SER A 826 22.93 -4.49 -28.88
N ASP A 827 22.81 -4.23 -27.58
CA ASP A 827 23.91 -4.46 -26.63
C ASP A 827 23.67 -5.63 -25.66
N LEU A 828 22.85 -6.61 -26.08
CA LEU A 828 22.29 -7.68 -25.24
C LEU A 828 23.11 -8.99 -25.19
N VAL A 829 24.31 -8.99 -25.77
CA VAL A 829 25.18 -10.18 -25.85
C VAL A 829 26.09 -10.22 -24.62
N LEU A 830 26.06 -11.30 -23.85
CA LEU A 830 27.14 -11.62 -22.92
C LEU A 830 28.40 -11.73 -23.78
N ASP A 831 29.41 -10.89 -23.50
CA ASP A 831 30.61 -10.70 -24.33
C ASP A 831 30.95 -11.97 -25.11
N PRO A 832 30.77 -11.97 -26.44
CA PRO A 832 30.90 -13.17 -27.22
C PRO A 832 32.31 -13.69 -27.03
N ALA A 833 32.45 -14.86 -26.40
CA ALA A 833 33.64 -15.67 -26.64
C ALA A 833 33.87 -15.66 -28.16
N PRO A 834 35.11 -15.43 -28.63
CA PRO A 834 35.40 -15.16 -30.03
C PRO A 834 34.61 -16.12 -30.90
N THR A 835 33.88 -15.66 -31.93
CA THR A 835 32.80 -16.37 -32.65
C THR A 835 33.02 -17.87 -32.90
N LYS A 836 34.29 -18.31 -33.04
CA LYS A 836 34.71 -19.71 -33.02
C LYS A 836 34.23 -20.52 -31.80
N THR A 837 34.21 -19.96 -30.59
CA THR A 837 33.74 -20.61 -29.36
C THR A 837 32.21 -20.68 -29.31
N ILE A 838 31.47 -19.67 -29.78
CA ILE A 838 29.99 -19.67 -29.78
C ILE A 838 29.46 -20.84 -30.61
N ILE A 839 30.01 -21.06 -31.80
CA ILE A 839 29.60 -22.18 -32.67
C ILE A 839 29.91 -23.53 -32.01
N ALA A 840 31.03 -23.62 -31.27
CA ALA A 840 31.43 -24.84 -30.58
C ALA A 840 30.46 -25.23 -29.44
N ILE A 841 29.88 -24.25 -28.73
CA ILE A 841 29.01 -24.50 -27.57
C ILE A 841 27.54 -24.69 -27.97
N LEU A 842 27.13 -24.26 -29.17
CA LEU A 842 25.73 -24.31 -29.60
C LEU A 842 25.09 -25.71 -29.48
N PRO A 843 25.74 -26.82 -29.93
CA PRO A 843 25.17 -28.17 -29.77
C PRO A 843 24.88 -28.53 -28.31
N ASP A 844 25.72 -28.05 -27.39
CA ASP A 844 25.63 -28.33 -25.96
C ASP A 844 24.55 -27.52 -25.27
N ALA A 845 24.43 -26.25 -25.65
CA ALA A 845 23.32 -25.39 -25.24
C ALA A 845 21.99 -26.01 -25.69
N VAL A 846 21.92 -26.48 -26.94
CA VAL A 846 20.76 -27.20 -27.47
C VAL A 846 20.49 -28.46 -26.67
N LYS A 847 21.50 -29.30 -26.41
CA LYS A 847 21.35 -30.53 -25.61
C LYS A 847 20.80 -30.25 -24.20
N TYR A 848 21.37 -29.25 -23.51
CA TYR A 848 20.92 -28.86 -22.17
C TYR A 848 19.44 -28.48 -22.16
N ILE A 849 19.02 -27.63 -23.11
CA ILE A 849 17.64 -27.15 -23.19
C ILE A 849 16.70 -28.29 -23.62
N CYS A 850 17.09 -29.13 -24.59
CA CYS A 850 16.32 -30.30 -25.00
C CYS A 850 16.13 -31.29 -23.83
N ASP A 851 17.12 -31.49 -22.96
CA ASP A 851 16.98 -32.32 -21.78
C ASP A 851 15.99 -31.72 -20.76
N ARG A 852 16.01 -30.40 -20.58
CA ARG A 852 15.02 -29.72 -19.72
C ARG A 852 13.65 -29.76 -20.34
N ASP A 853 13.53 -29.63 -21.65
CA ASP A 853 12.27 -29.75 -22.36
C ASP A 853 11.73 -31.15 -22.34
N ARG A 854 12.54 -32.19 -22.50
CA ARG A 854 12.07 -33.57 -22.34
C ARG A 854 11.45 -33.75 -20.96
N ARG A 855 12.13 -33.32 -19.90
CA ARG A 855 11.60 -33.39 -18.52
C ARG A 855 10.36 -32.50 -18.33
N TYR A 856 10.34 -31.33 -18.95
CA TYR A 856 9.23 -30.37 -18.89
C TYR A 856 8.01 -30.83 -19.71
N SER A 857 8.22 -31.48 -20.84
CA SER A 857 7.22 -32.07 -21.72
C SER A 857 6.66 -33.35 -21.11
N ASP A 858 7.51 -34.19 -20.51
CA ASP A 858 7.08 -35.31 -19.65
C ASP A 858 6.20 -34.77 -18.50
N PHE A 859 6.55 -33.62 -17.91
CA PHE A 859 5.71 -32.90 -16.96
C PHE A 859 4.38 -32.42 -17.57
N ARG A 860 4.39 -31.74 -18.73
CA ARG A 860 3.17 -31.25 -19.40
C ARG A 860 2.21 -32.39 -19.72
N ARG A 861 2.74 -33.57 -20.07
CA ARG A 861 1.95 -34.77 -20.38
C ARG A 861 1.37 -35.44 -19.14
N ASN A 862 2.11 -35.47 -18.03
CA ASN A 862 1.68 -36.15 -16.80
C ASN A 862 0.90 -35.25 -15.82
N GLU A 863 0.67 -33.97 -16.16
CA GLU A 863 -0.03 -32.95 -15.33
C GLU A 863 0.49 -32.81 -13.89
N SER A 864 1.71 -33.27 -13.62
CA SER A 864 2.27 -33.42 -12.27
C SER A 864 3.37 -32.39 -12.09
N THR A 865 3.02 -31.15 -11.70
CA THR A 865 4.02 -30.11 -11.33
C THR A 865 4.97 -30.61 -10.24
N PHE A 866 4.51 -31.62 -9.51
CA PHE A 866 5.24 -32.35 -8.50
C PHE A 866 6.51 -33.03 -9.05
N ASP A 867 6.49 -33.71 -10.20
CA ASP A 867 7.65 -34.49 -10.66
C ASP A 867 8.82 -33.61 -11.13
N PHE A 868 8.54 -32.49 -11.80
CA PHE A 868 9.57 -31.53 -12.21
C PHE A 868 10.22 -30.88 -10.98
N MET A 869 9.44 -30.48 -9.97
CA MET A 869 10.01 -29.91 -8.74
C MET A 869 10.68 -30.98 -7.87
N LYS A 870 10.17 -32.22 -7.88
CA LYS A 870 10.78 -33.38 -7.23
C LYS A 870 12.15 -33.67 -7.82
N PHE A 871 12.36 -33.47 -9.12
CA PHE A 871 13.69 -33.56 -9.72
C PHE A 871 14.67 -32.59 -9.04
N PHE A 872 14.36 -31.28 -8.95
CA PHE A 872 15.25 -30.33 -8.27
C PHE A 872 15.44 -30.67 -6.80
N LYS A 873 14.38 -31.07 -6.10
CA LYS A 873 14.44 -31.50 -4.70
C LYS A 873 15.37 -32.69 -4.51
N THR A 874 15.13 -33.78 -5.23
CA THR A 874 15.94 -35.01 -5.14
C THR A 874 17.37 -34.76 -5.59
N SER A 875 17.60 -34.01 -6.67
CA SER A 875 18.94 -33.64 -7.11
C SER A 875 19.69 -32.80 -6.08
N TYR A 876 19.04 -31.80 -5.49
CA TYR A 876 19.62 -30.97 -4.42
C TYR A 876 19.91 -31.80 -3.17
N GLU A 877 18.92 -32.53 -2.66
CA GLU A 877 19.03 -33.32 -1.42
C GLU A 877 20.09 -34.41 -1.56
N ASN A 878 20.12 -35.15 -2.67
CA ASN A 878 21.16 -36.16 -2.90
C ASN A 878 22.55 -35.52 -2.98
N LYS A 879 22.67 -34.34 -3.58
CA LYS A 879 23.96 -33.64 -3.66
C LYS A 879 24.43 -33.20 -2.27
N VAL A 880 23.55 -32.54 -1.51
CA VAL A 880 23.89 -32.01 -0.18
C VAL A 880 24.08 -33.11 0.86
N ALA A 881 23.32 -34.20 0.81
CA ALA A 881 23.47 -35.34 1.72
C ALA A 881 24.83 -36.05 1.58
N ASN A 882 25.43 -35.99 0.39
CA ASN A 882 26.75 -36.56 0.11
C ASN A 882 27.90 -35.57 0.37
N MET A 883 27.61 -34.34 0.80
CA MET A 883 28.63 -33.36 1.18
C MET A 883 28.90 -33.42 2.68
N GLN A 884 30.17 -33.31 3.06
CA GLN A 884 30.52 -33.07 4.45
C GLN A 884 30.04 -31.67 4.86
N SER A 885 29.24 -31.59 5.92
CA SER A 885 28.78 -30.30 6.45
C SER A 885 29.98 -29.50 6.96
N PRO A 886 30.23 -28.28 6.47
CA PRO A 886 31.35 -27.47 6.94
C PRO A 886 31.13 -27.06 8.40
N GLU A 887 32.16 -27.21 9.22
CA GLU A 887 32.14 -26.76 10.61
C GLU A 887 32.48 -25.27 10.73
N VAL A 888 31.93 -24.62 11.75
CA VAL A 888 32.28 -23.24 12.09
C VAL A 888 33.69 -23.24 12.70
N SER A 889 34.66 -22.63 12.02
CA SER A 889 36.04 -22.59 12.49
C SER A 889 36.21 -21.71 13.73
N ASP A 890 37.29 -21.91 14.48
CA ASP A 890 37.58 -21.13 15.68
C ASP A 890 37.80 -19.65 15.36
N LEU A 891 38.26 -19.32 14.15
CA LEU A 891 38.30 -17.95 13.66
C LEU A 891 36.90 -17.32 13.65
N VAL A 892 35.89 -18.04 13.13
CA VAL A 892 34.51 -17.53 13.08
C VAL A 892 33.93 -17.42 14.49
N LYS A 893 34.14 -18.43 15.35
CA LYS A 893 33.67 -18.41 16.75
C LYS A 893 34.25 -17.22 17.53
N LYS A 894 35.55 -16.91 17.35
CA LYS A 894 36.22 -15.78 18.00
C LYS A 894 35.62 -14.42 17.61
N HIS A 895 34.96 -14.33 16.46
CA HIS A 895 34.35 -13.10 15.95
C HIS A 895 32.81 -13.17 15.96
N GLU A 896 32.20 -13.95 16.87
CA GLU A 896 30.74 -14.11 16.97
C GLU A 896 29.98 -12.77 16.96
N MET A 897 30.51 -11.74 17.65
CA MET A 897 29.91 -10.41 17.69
C MET A 897 29.92 -9.65 16.35
N ASP A 898 30.78 -10.04 15.40
CA ASP A 898 30.84 -9.50 14.04
C ASP A 898 29.96 -10.29 13.05
N LEU A 899 29.24 -11.31 13.52
CA LEU A 899 28.37 -12.15 12.69
C LEU A 899 26.92 -11.71 12.80
N ARG A 900 26.24 -11.67 11.65
CA ARG A 900 24.78 -11.57 11.61
C ARG A 900 24.13 -12.93 11.82
N VAL A 901 24.72 -13.95 11.20
CA VAL A 901 24.38 -15.38 11.30
C VAL A 901 25.68 -16.18 11.49
N ALA A 902 25.67 -17.15 12.40
CA ALA A 902 26.85 -17.97 12.73
C ALA A 902 27.15 -19.07 11.68
N ASN A 903 27.17 -18.70 10.40
CA ASN A 903 27.47 -19.62 9.31
C ASN A 903 28.99 -19.90 9.21
N PRO A 904 29.40 -21.09 8.75
CA PRO A 904 30.79 -21.39 8.43
C PRO A 904 31.38 -20.40 7.42
N LEU A 905 32.69 -20.17 7.51
CA LEU A 905 33.46 -19.33 6.59
C LEU A 905 34.56 -20.18 5.96
N ILE A 906 34.73 -20.12 4.65
CA ILE A 906 35.84 -20.80 3.99
C ILE A 906 37.11 -19.96 4.18
N GLU A 907 38.03 -20.38 5.05
CA GLU A 907 39.21 -19.57 5.37
C GLU A 907 40.12 -19.31 4.16
N LYS A 908 40.26 -20.29 3.25
CA LYS A 908 41.12 -20.17 2.05
C LYS A 908 40.70 -19.03 1.12
N THR A 909 39.41 -18.71 1.07
CA THR A 909 38.83 -17.69 0.17
C THR A 909 38.31 -16.48 0.93
N ARG A 910 38.60 -16.34 2.24
CA ARG A 910 38.05 -15.25 3.04
C ARG A 910 38.62 -13.90 2.60
N VAL A 911 37.83 -12.85 2.74
CA VAL A 911 38.34 -11.49 2.65
C VAL A 911 39.22 -11.20 3.87
N ILE A 912 40.40 -10.62 3.63
CA ILE A 912 41.32 -10.16 4.66
C ILE A 912 41.43 -8.64 4.54
N LEU A 913 40.97 -7.92 5.55
CA LEU A 913 41.09 -6.46 5.57
C LEU A 913 42.56 -6.06 5.77
N LYS A 914 43.03 -5.09 4.98
CA LYS A 914 44.39 -4.57 4.95
C LYS A 914 44.34 -3.05 5.12
N GLY A 915 45.43 -2.46 5.59
CA GLY A 915 45.57 -1.00 5.73
C GLY A 915 44.65 -0.34 6.76
N TYR A 916 43.86 -1.09 7.52
CA TYR A 916 42.82 -0.58 8.44
C TYR A 916 43.36 -0.02 9.77
N LYS A 917 44.69 0.07 9.94
CA LYS A 917 45.31 0.45 11.22
C LYS A 917 44.68 1.74 11.76
N LYS A 918 44.25 1.72 13.02
CA LYS A 918 43.45 2.73 13.76
C LYS A 918 41.92 2.68 13.60
N GLN A 919 41.35 1.97 12.61
CA GLN A 919 39.89 1.91 12.43
C GLN A 919 39.22 0.67 13.04
N PHE A 920 39.85 -0.51 12.93
CA PHE A 920 39.30 -1.79 13.43
C PHE A 920 40.31 -2.53 14.30
N ASN A 921 39.79 -3.42 15.16
CA ASN A 921 40.60 -4.23 16.08
C ASN A 921 41.26 -5.44 15.39
N ASP A 922 40.74 -5.86 14.23
CA ASP A 922 41.14 -7.07 13.52
C ASP A 922 40.93 -6.93 12.01
N ASN A 923 41.34 -7.97 11.25
CA ASN A 923 41.19 -8.04 9.80
C ASN A 923 40.01 -8.90 9.32
N PHE A 924 39.10 -9.27 10.22
CA PHE A 924 38.03 -10.23 9.99
C PHE A 924 36.78 -9.54 9.44
N LEU A 925 36.24 -10.08 8.35
CA LEU A 925 34.92 -9.80 7.81
C LEU A 925 34.36 -11.13 7.28
N HIS A 926 33.10 -11.47 7.59
CA HIS A 926 32.48 -12.72 7.12
C HIS A 926 32.07 -12.63 5.65
N ALA A 927 33.08 -12.71 4.78
CA ALA A 927 32.96 -12.57 3.34
C ALA A 927 33.94 -13.51 2.64
N ASN A 928 33.53 -14.09 1.51
CA ASN A 928 34.38 -14.94 0.67
C ASN A 928 34.43 -14.45 -0.77
N TYR A 929 35.59 -14.57 -1.41
CA TYR A 929 35.72 -14.44 -2.85
C TYR A 929 35.14 -15.68 -3.54
N VAL A 930 34.35 -15.46 -4.59
CA VAL A 930 33.91 -16.47 -5.55
C VAL A 930 34.43 -16.05 -6.92
N THR A 931 35.26 -16.88 -7.54
CA THR A 931 35.80 -16.61 -8.87
C THR A 931 35.05 -17.48 -9.87
N CYS A 932 34.43 -16.87 -10.86
CA CYS A 932 33.82 -17.59 -11.98
C CYS A 932 34.90 -18.10 -12.94
N PRO A 933 34.59 -19.14 -13.73
CA PRO A 933 35.55 -19.69 -14.68
C PRO A 933 36.19 -18.69 -15.66
N ASP A 934 35.46 -17.66 -16.10
CA ASP A 934 36.01 -16.57 -16.94
C ASP A 934 36.86 -15.53 -16.18
N GLY A 935 37.07 -15.72 -14.89
CA GLY A 935 37.79 -14.80 -14.01
C GLY A 935 36.94 -13.66 -13.45
N MET A 936 35.63 -13.60 -13.74
CA MET A 936 34.72 -12.65 -13.07
C MET A 936 34.68 -12.96 -11.58
N ARG A 937 34.94 -11.96 -10.73
CA ARG A 937 35.05 -12.15 -9.28
C ARG A 937 33.87 -11.54 -8.55
N PHE A 938 33.37 -12.28 -7.58
CA PHE A 938 32.35 -11.85 -6.63
C PHE A 938 32.88 -11.91 -5.22
N ILE A 939 32.31 -11.10 -4.33
CA ILE A 939 32.47 -11.23 -2.89
C ILE A 939 31.08 -11.46 -2.31
N LEU A 940 30.86 -12.66 -1.76
CA LEU A 940 29.62 -13.01 -1.07
C LEU A 940 29.77 -12.81 0.43
N MET A 941 28.83 -12.11 1.04
CA MET A 941 28.90 -11.78 2.47
C MET A 941 27.54 -11.63 3.12
N GLN A 942 27.53 -11.69 4.46
CA GLN A 942 26.35 -11.34 5.25
C GLN A 942 26.10 -9.84 5.15
N SER A 943 24.84 -9.42 5.27
CA SER A 943 24.52 -7.99 5.20
C SER A 943 25.19 -7.18 6.32
N PRO A 944 25.58 -5.92 6.04
CA PRO A 944 26.10 -5.02 7.06
C PRO A 944 25.16 -4.88 8.25
N GLN A 945 25.73 -4.87 9.46
CA GLN A 945 24.98 -4.73 10.71
C GLN A 945 25.50 -3.54 11.53
N CYS A 946 24.62 -2.85 12.24
CA CYS A 946 25.01 -1.81 13.19
C CYS A 946 25.36 -2.40 14.57
N GLU A 947 26.05 -1.60 15.38
CA GLU A 947 26.38 -1.97 16.74
C GLU A 947 25.13 -2.07 17.62
N ILE A 948 25.06 -3.12 18.42
CA ILE A 948 24.06 -3.35 19.46
C ILE A 948 24.84 -3.52 20.77
N LEU A 949 24.89 -2.47 21.59
CA LEU A 949 25.63 -2.44 22.85
C LEU A 949 24.94 -3.24 23.96
N GLU A 950 23.62 -3.16 24.02
CA GLU A 950 22.79 -3.87 24.99
C GLU A 950 21.80 -4.78 24.25
N PRO A 951 21.62 -6.04 24.69
CA PRO A 951 20.59 -6.90 24.13
C PRO A 951 19.23 -6.22 24.22
N LYS A 952 18.53 -6.08 23.08
CA LYS A 952 17.18 -5.53 23.10
C LYS A 952 16.24 -6.59 23.66
N PRO A 953 15.45 -6.31 24.72
CA PRO A 953 14.47 -7.26 25.21
C PRO A 953 13.44 -7.58 24.12
N ALA A 954 13.02 -8.84 24.03
CA ALA A 954 11.92 -9.27 23.18
C ALA A 954 10.62 -8.60 23.67
N LYS A 955 10.30 -7.40 23.15
CA LYS A 955 9.04 -6.72 23.48
C LYS A 955 7.95 -7.24 22.56
N GLU A 956 6.99 -7.99 23.11
CA GLU A 956 5.81 -8.50 22.37
C GLU A 956 5.06 -7.42 21.56
N LYS A 957 5.14 -6.16 21.97
CA LYS A 957 4.48 -5.03 21.27
C LYS A 957 5.30 -4.40 20.14
N GLU A 958 6.59 -4.73 20.02
CA GLU A 958 7.52 -4.15 19.04
C GLU A 958 8.12 -5.25 18.16
N LYS A 959 7.37 -5.76 17.18
CA LYS A 959 7.77 -6.46 15.94
C LYS A 959 8.84 -7.58 15.95
N TYR A 960 9.63 -7.78 17.00
CA TYR A 960 10.77 -8.69 17.10
C TYR A 960 10.44 -9.82 18.08
N THR A 961 10.75 -11.07 17.73
CA THR A 961 10.50 -12.26 18.58
C THR A 961 11.67 -12.60 19.48
N GLU A 962 12.87 -12.17 19.14
CA GLU A 962 14.09 -12.67 19.76
C GLU A 962 14.91 -11.55 20.37
N MET A 963 15.55 -11.85 21.50
CA MET A 963 16.55 -11.01 22.11
C MET A 963 17.70 -10.88 21.11
N THR A 964 17.88 -9.71 20.50
CA THR A 964 19.02 -9.49 19.60
C THR A 964 20.29 -9.43 20.45
N PRO A 965 21.26 -10.34 20.28
CA PRO A 965 22.46 -10.38 21.09
C PRO A 965 23.31 -9.13 20.85
N ARG A 966 24.27 -8.87 21.76
CA ARG A 966 25.27 -7.83 21.58
C ARG A 966 26.05 -8.09 20.29
N ARG A 967 26.22 -7.06 19.46
CA ARG A 967 26.89 -7.15 18.15
C ARG A 967 27.74 -5.92 17.89
N ASN A 968 28.86 -6.10 17.22
CA ASN A 968 29.67 -5.02 16.71
C ASN A 968 29.12 -4.55 15.36
N SER A 969 29.39 -3.28 15.03
CA SER A 969 29.10 -2.77 13.69
C SER A 969 30.06 -3.37 12.67
N THR A 970 29.51 -3.87 11.55
CA THR A 970 30.29 -4.33 10.38
C THR A 970 30.18 -3.37 9.20
N ILE A 971 29.45 -2.26 9.34
CA ILE A 971 29.23 -1.27 8.27
C ILE A 971 30.55 -0.62 7.83
N GLU A 972 31.41 -0.29 8.78
CA GLU A 972 32.69 0.34 8.51
C GLU A 972 33.67 -0.63 7.85
N LYS A 973 33.70 -1.89 8.33
CA LYS A 973 34.46 -2.98 7.70
C LYS A 973 33.98 -3.25 6.27
N PHE A 974 32.67 -3.18 6.03
CA PHE A 974 32.08 -3.27 4.70
C PHE A 974 32.61 -2.18 3.77
N TRP A 975 32.46 -0.90 4.13
CA TRP A 975 32.93 0.20 3.28
C TRP A 975 34.45 0.23 3.11
N TRP A 976 35.19 -0.23 4.12
CA TRP A 976 36.63 -0.41 4.00
C TRP A 976 37.01 -1.49 2.99
N MET A 977 36.30 -2.62 2.97
CA MET A 977 36.46 -3.66 1.96
C MET A 977 36.15 -3.13 0.56
N ILE A 978 35.07 -2.36 0.39
CA ILE A 978 34.73 -1.69 -0.89
C ILE A 978 35.91 -0.83 -1.37
N ARG A 979 36.52 -0.04 -0.48
CA ARG A 979 37.72 0.77 -0.81
C ARG A 979 38.93 -0.08 -1.18
N GLN A 980 39.25 -1.07 -0.35
CA GLN A 980 40.43 -1.94 -0.54
C GLN A 980 40.38 -2.66 -1.89
N GLU A 981 39.23 -3.23 -2.21
CA GLU A 981 39.01 -4.04 -3.40
C GLU A 981 38.62 -3.20 -4.63
N LYS A 982 38.55 -1.86 -4.48
CA LYS A 982 38.13 -0.91 -5.51
C LYS A 982 36.78 -1.30 -6.12
N VAL A 983 35.84 -1.74 -5.29
CA VAL A 983 34.53 -2.23 -5.72
C VAL A 983 33.72 -1.10 -6.33
N GLU A 984 33.25 -1.31 -7.56
CA GLU A 984 32.38 -0.36 -8.26
C GLU A 984 30.90 -0.78 -8.20
N GLN A 985 30.62 -2.06 -7.94
CA GLN A 985 29.29 -2.65 -7.99
C GLN A 985 28.96 -3.39 -6.68
N VAL A 986 27.88 -2.96 -6.04
CA VAL A 986 27.28 -3.63 -4.89
C VAL A 986 25.87 -4.08 -5.27
N VAL A 987 25.51 -5.31 -4.94
CA VAL A 987 24.16 -5.87 -5.12
C VAL A 987 23.61 -6.27 -3.76
N MET A 988 22.42 -5.77 -3.44
CA MET A 988 21.66 -6.13 -2.24
C MET A 988 20.42 -6.91 -2.66
N THR A 989 20.28 -8.14 -2.18
CA THR A 989 19.15 -9.03 -2.51
C THR A 989 18.21 -9.28 -1.32
N CYS A 990 18.35 -8.51 -0.23
CA CYS A 990 17.39 -8.46 0.87
C CYS A 990 16.84 -7.04 1.08
N ASP A 991 15.75 -6.93 1.83
CA ASP A 991 15.29 -5.66 2.38
C ASP A 991 15.82 -5.47 3.81
N PHE A 992 15.83 -4.22 4.33
CA PHE A 992 16.23 -3.96 5.71
C PHE A 992 15.34 -4.68 6.74
N LEU A 993 14.02 -4.72 6.47
CA LEU A 993 13.02 -5.38 7.30
C LEU A 993 12.20 -6.33 6.43
N GLU A 994 12.23 -7.62 6.74
CA GLU A 994 11.39 -8.61 6.08
C GLU A 994 10.43 -9.25 7.08
N ARG A 995 9.33 -9.81 6.56
CA ARG A 995 8.30 -10.43 7.39
C ARG A 995 8.52 -11.93 7.42
N ASN A 996 8.71 -12.50 8.60
CA ASN A 996 8.71 -13.94 8.81
C ASN A 996 7.30 -14.48 8.50
N ARG A 997 7.21 -15.54 7.69
CA ARG A 997 5.92 -16.11 7.25
C ARG A 997 5.21 -16.86 8.38
N GLU A 998 5.95 -17.61 9.19
CA GLU A 998 5.42 -18.46 10.27
C GLU A 998 4.91 -17.60 11.43
N THR A 999 5.71 -16.63 11.88
CA THR A 999 5.35 -15.77 13.00
C THR A 999 4.55 -14.55 12.57
N GLY A 1000 4.62 -14.17 11.28
CA GLY A 1000 4.02 -12.95 10.75
C GLY A 1000 4.70 -11.67 11.26
N LEU A 1001 5.83 -11.77 11.95
CA LEU A 1001 6.56 -10.67 12.59
C LEU A 1001 7.70 -10.18 11.69
N PHE A 1002 8.15 -8.94 11.91
CA PHE A 1002 9.20 -8.35 11.08
C PHE A 1002 10.55 -8.53 11.75
N PHE A 1003 11.53 -9.02 11.03
CA PHE A 1003 12.89 -9.14 11.53
C PHE A 1003 13.82 -8.23 10.72
N GLU A 1004 14.88 -7.75 11.37
CA GLU A 1004 15.89 -6.93 10.72
C GLU A 1004 16.83 -7.82 9.92
N ASN A 1005 16.72 -7.76 8.60
CA ASN A 1005 17.53 -8.55 7.70
C ASN A 1005 18.88 -7.91 7.42
N CYS A 1006 18.93 -6.58 7.38
CA CYS A 1006 20.11 -5.76 7.08
C CYS A 1006 19.98 -4.43 7.82
N SER A 1007 21.10 -3.86 8.29
CA SER A 1007 21.10 -2.53 8.90
C SER A 1007 21.31 -1.44 7.85
N LYS A 1008 20.84 -0.22 8.11
CA LYS A 1008 20.97 0.90 7.16
C LYS A 1008 22.43 1.35 7.04
N TYR A 1009 23.06 0.95 5.95
CA TYR A 1009 24.46 1.29 5.64
C TYR A 1009 24.62 2.26 4.46
N TYR A 1010 23.53 2.64 3.80
CA TYR A 1010 23.49 3.60 2.69
C TYR A 1010 22.23 4.50 2.77
N PRO A 1011 22.28 5.74 2.23
CA PRO A 1011 21.14 6.64 2.15
C PRO A 1011 20.09 6.15 1.13
N MET A 1012 18.83 6.08 1.57
CA MET A 1012 17.72 5.58 0.74
C MET A 1012 17.13 6.62 -0.23
N LYS A 1013 17.58 7.89 -0.19
CA LYS A 1013 17.07 8.98 -1.04
C LYS A 1013 18.22 9.74 -1.69
N VAL A 1014 18.00 10.23 -2.90
CA VAL A 1014 18.93 11.15 -3.58
C VAL A 1014 19.15 12.40 -2.72
N ASP A 1015 20.37 12.93 -2.75
CA ASP A 1015 20.84 14.08 -1.97
C ASP A 1015 20.77 13.90 -0.45
N THR A 1016 20.73 12.65 0.02
CA THR A 1016 20.89 12.33 1.44
C THR A 1016 22.17 11.54 1.68
N GLU A 1017 22.68 11.62 2.90
CA GLU A 1017 23.92 10.97 3.32
C GLU A 1017 23.78 10.29 4.68
N LEU A 1018 24.66 9.32 4.94
CA LEU A 1018 24.84 8.67 6.23
C LEU A 1018 26.33 8.65 6.57
N THR A 1019 26.68 8.80 7.85
CA THR A 1019 28.07 8.80 8.31
C THR A 1019 28.30 7.68 9.32
N PHE A 1020 29.39 6.92 9.14
CA PHE A 1020 29.80 5.78 9.96
C PHE A 1020 31.30 5.89 10.30
N LYS A 1021 31.63 6.26 11.54
CA LYS A 1021 33.03 6.43 12.05
C LYS A 1021 34.00 7.05 11.02
N GLY A 1022 33.66 8.24 10.50
CA GLY A 1022 34.49 8.98 9.55
C GLY A 1022 34.33 8.58 8.08
N ILE A 1023 33.42 7.66 7.76
CA ILE A 1023 33.03 7.31 6.38
C ILE A 1023 31.67 7.94 6.09
N THR A 1024 31.59 8.84 5.11
CA THR A 1024 30.33 9.47 4.68
C THR A 1024 29.89 8.89 3.35
N VAL A 1025 28.67 8.38 3.29
CA VAL A 1025 28.06 7.77 2.10
C VAL A 1025 26.91 8.64 1.65
N LYS A 1026 27.03 9.27 0.48
CA LYS A 1026 26.00 10.16 -0.11
C LYS A 1026 25.40 9.53 -1.36
N CYS A 1027 24.07 9.52 -1.48
CA CYS A 1027 23.40 9.11 -2.72
C CYS A 1027 23.27 10.32 -3.64
N THR A 1028 23.92 10.27 -4.80
CA THR A 1028 23.94 11.37 -5.79
C THR A 1028 22.96 11.15 -6.93
N ASN A 1029 22.57 9.89 -7.19
CA ASN A 1029 21.59 9.55 -8.22
C ASN A 1029 20.85 8.26 -7.86
N MET A 1030 19.62 8.11 -8.36
CA MET A 1030 18.82 6.90 -8.23
C MET A 1030 17.91 6.71 -9.43
N VAL A 1031 17.93 5.50 -10.00
CA VAL A 1031 17.04 5.08 -11.09
C VAL A 1031 16.46 3.70 -10.79
N LYS A 1032 15.28 3.40 -11.35
CA LYS A 1032 14.69 2.06 -11.28
C LYS A 1032 14.67 1.43 -12.67
N VAL A 1033 15.32 0.29 -12.84
CA VAL A 1033 15.45 -0.43 -14.12
C VAL A 1033 15.08 -1.89 -13.89
N ASP A 1034 14.10 -2.41 -14.61
CA ASP A 1034 13.65 -3.82 -14.54
C ASP A 1034 13.38 -4.33 -13.11
N GLY A 1035 12.81 -3.48 -12.26
CA GLY A 1035 12.52 -3.81 -10.86
C GLY A 1035 13.68 -3.58 -9.88
N ILE A 1036 14.87 -3.24 -10.37
CA ILE A 1036 16.07 -2.99 -9.57
C ILE A 1036 16.18 -1.49 -9.26
N GLU A 1037 16.33 -1.14 -7.99
CA GLU A 1037 16.65 0.23 -7.57
C GLU A 1037 18.15 0.43 -7.57
N ARG A 1038 18.66 1.14 -8.58
CA ARG A 1038 20.07 1.42 -8.78
C ARG A 1038 20.42 2.82 -8.28
N ARG A 1039 21.44 2.92 -7.45
CA ARG A 1039 21.91 4.17 -6.83
C ARG A 1039 23.37 4.42 -7.18
N THR A 1040 23.71 5.67 -7.45
CA THR A 1040 25.10 6.12 -7.45
C THR A 1040 25.39 6.67 -6.06
N LEU A 1041 26.38 6.09 -5.39
CA LEU A 1041 26.83 6.46 -4.07
C LEU A 1041 28.24 7.06 -4.17
N CYS A 1042 28.44 8.24 -3.59
CA CYS A 1042 29.75 8.82 -3.36
C CYS A 1042 30.16 8.55 -1.91
N ILE A 1043 31.25 7.83 -1.71
CA ILE A 1043 31.79 7.46 -0.40
C ILE A 1043 33.03 8.33 -0.17
N THR A 1044 33.04 9.10 0.91
CA THR A 1044 34.19 9.90 1.36
C THR A 1044 34.73 9.30 2.66
N PHE A 1045 36.01 8.93 2.66
CA PHE A 1045 36.71 8.39 3.83
C PHE A 1045 37.37 9.51 4.63
N GLY A 1046 37.67 9.25 5.91
CA GLY A 1046 38.26 10.25 6.82
C GLY A 1046 39.65 10.75 6.41
N ASP A 1047 40.34 10.05 5.51
CA ASP A 1047 41.60 10.48 4.87
C ASP A 1047 41.38 11.31 3.60
N GLY A 1048 40.13 11.67 3.27
CA GLY A 1048 39.75 12.47 2.12
C GLY A 1048 39.58 11.67 0.81
N VAL A 1049 39.91 10.37 0.79
CA VAL A 1049 39.73 9.54 -0.41
C VAL A 1049 38.23 9.44 -0.74
N GLN A 1050 37.89 9.64 -2.02
CA GLN A 1050 36.54 9.46 -2.53
C GLN A 1050 36.44 8.31 -3.52
N LEU A 1051 35.35 7.56 -3.45
CA LEU A 1051 35.02 6.44 -4.32
C LEU A 1051 33.56 6.57 -4.77
N THR A 1052 33.29 6.29 -6.04
CA THR A 1052 31.91 6.16 -6.55
C THR A 1052 31.54 4.69 -6.69
N VAL A 1053 30.40 4.30 -6.12
CA VAL A 1053 29.87 2.92 -6.14
C VAL A 1053 28.46 2.93 -6.70
N THR A 1054 28.18 1.99 -7.59
CA THR A 1054 26.81 1.68 -8.02
C THR A 1054 26.22 0.62 -7.10
N HIS A 1055 25.17 0.98 -6.36
CA HIS A 1055 24.42 0.08 -5.48
C HIS A 1055 23.13 -0.36 -6.16
N ASN A 1056 22.93 -1.67 -6.31
CA ASN A 1056 21.82 -2.30 -6.99
C ASN A 1056 20.96 -3.05 -5.96
N LEU A 1057 19.82 -2.49 -5.57
CA LEU A 1057 18.85 -3.18 -4.71
C LEU A 1057 17.86 -3.96 -5.58
N MET A 1058 17.95 -5.28 -5.52
CA MET A 1058 16.93 -6.19 -6.03
C MET A 1058 15.94 -6.50 -4.91
N SER A 1059 14.89 -5.69 -4.80
CA SER A 1059 13.78 -5.97 -3.88
C SER A 1059 12.84 -7.03 -4.46
N SER A 1060 11.79 -7.40 -3.72
CA SER A 1060 10.72 -8.30 -4.18
C SER A 1060 11.10 -9.78 -4.38
N TRP A 1061 12.16 -10.24 -3.70
CA TRP A 1061 12.39 -11.69 -3.55
C TRP A 1061 11.20 -12.31 -2.81
N THR A 1062 10.79 -13.49 -3.26
CA THR A 1062 9.79 -14.29 -2.57
C THR A 1062 10.39 -14.86 -1.29
N TYR A 1063 9.54 -15.35 -0.39
CA TYR A 1063 9.99 -16.03 0.84
C TYR A 1063 10.77 -17.32 0.57
N LEU A 1064 10.76 -17.81 -0.67
CA LEU A 1064 11.53 -18.96 -1.16
C LEU A 1064 12.94 -18.58 -1.60
N ASN A 1065 13.35 -17.33 -1.36
CA ASN A 1065 14.62 -16.80 -1.83
C ASN A 1065 14.78 -16.87 -3.36
N THR A 1066 13.68 -16.78 -4.10
CA THR A 1066 13.64 -16.69 -5.57
C THR A 1066 12.86 -15.45 -6.02
N GLN A 1067 13.11 -14.93 -7.22
CA GLN A 1067 12.28 -13.87 -7.81
C GLN A 1067 11.11 -14.48 -8.59
N LYS A 1068 10.01 -13.74 -8.69
CA LYS A 1068 8.85 -14.15 -9.52
C LYS A 1068 9.17 -14.20 -11.01
N THR A 1069 10.21 -13.52 -11.46
CA THR A 1069 10.61 -13.55 -12.87
C THR A 1069 12.12 -13.58 -12.96
N THR A 1070 12.64 -14.13 -14.05
CA THR A 1070 14.07 -14.08 -14.37
C THR A 1070 14.48 -12.75 -15.03
N ILE A 1071 13.56 -11.83 -15.30
CA ILE A 1071 13.85 -10.59 -16.04
C ILE A 1071 14.85 -9.72 -15.29
N SER A 1072 14.59 -9.45 -14.00
CA SER A 1072 15.43 -8.58 -13.18
C SER A 1072 16.85 -9.14 -13.03
N ILE A 1073 17.00 -10.44 -12.73
CA ILE A 1073 18.34 -11.03 -12.57
C ILE A 1073 19.12 -11.07 -13.88
N ILE A 1074 18.46 -11.31 -15.02
CA ILE A 1074 19.10 -11.30 -16.33
C ILE A 1074 19.59 -9.88 -16.68
N SER A 1075 18.73 -8.88 -16.48
CA SER A 1075 19.09 -7.46 -16.67
C SER A 1075 20.28 -7.07 -15.78
N LEU A 1076 20.30 -7.55 -14.53
CA LEU A 1076 21.45 -7.34 -13.64
C LEU A 1076 22.71 -8.04 -14.15
N ILE A 1077 22.65 -9.32 -14.51
CA ILE A 1077 23.80 -10.09 -15.00
C ILE A 1077 24.41 -9.43 -16.24
N GLN A 1078 23.57 -9.04 -17.19
CA GLN A 1078 24.02 -8.33 -18.40
C GLN A 1078 24.66 -6.98 -18.09
N TYR A 1079 24.14 -6.25 -17.10
CA TYR A 1079 24.73 -5.01 -16.65
C TYR A 1079 26.09 -5.24 -15.96
N LEU A 1080 26.17 -6.21 -15.04
CA LEU A 1080 27.39 -6.54 -14.29
C LEU A 1080 28.49 -7.11 -15.18
N ASN A 1081 28.16 -7.85 -16.23
CA ASN A 1081 29.13 -8.41 -17.16
C ASN A 1081 29.92 -7.33 -17.93
N LYS A 1082 29.42 -6.09 -17.96
CA LYS A 1082 30.11 -4.92 -18.54
C LYS A 1082 31.13 -4.31 -17.57
N CYS A 1083 31.08 -4.65 -16.28
CA CYS A 1083 31.96 -4.15 -15.23
C CYS A 1083 33.12 -5.13 -15.01
N LYS A 1084 34.15 -5.10 -15.86
CA LYS A 1084 35.32 -5.99 -15.74
C LYS A 1084 36.41 -5.38 -14.84
N GLY A 1085 37.07 -6.22 -14.04
CA GLY A 1085 38.29 -5.89 -13.29
C GLY A 1085 38.15 -5.99 -11.76
N ALA A 1086 37.29 -5.15 -11.17
CA ALA A 1086 37.01 -5.15 -9.73
C ALA A 1086 35.99 -6.24 -9.35
N PRO A 1087 36.09 -6.84 -8.15
CA PRO A 1087 35.09 -7.79 -7.68
C PRO A 1087 33.73 -7.12 -7.43
N ILE A 1088 32.65 -7.84 -7.70
CA ILE A 1088 31.27 -7.41 -7.42
C ILE A 1088 30.85 -7.92 -6.05
N VAL A 1089 30.41 -7.03 -5.16
CA VAL A 1089 29.96 -7.42 -3.83
C VAL A 1089 28.48 -7.72 -3.85
N ILE A 1090 28.08 -8.89 -3.37
CA ILE A 1090 26.67 -9.30 -3.28
C ILE A 1090 26.38 -9.75 -1.85
N HIS A 1091 25.31 -9.22 -1.26
CA HIS A 1091 24.86 -9.62 0.07
C HIS A 1091 23.33 -9.72 0.15
N ASP A 1092 22.92 -10.59 1.06
CA ASP A 1092 21.56 -10.73 1.60
C ASP A 1092 21.64 -10.85 3.12
N HIS A 1093 20.72 -11.57 3.76
CA HIS A 1093 20.74 -11.74 5.21
C HIS A 1093 22.04 -12.39 5.71
N ASP A 1094 22.42 -13.53 5.11
CA ASP A 1094 23.44 -14.45 5.61
C ASP A 1094 24.55 -14.77 4.58
N GLY A 1095 24.44 -14.25 3.37
CA GLY A 1095 25.43 -14.35 2.30
C GLY A 1095 25.49 -15.72 1.62
N ILE A 1096 24.46 -16.57 1.75
CA ILE A 1096 24.50 -17.94 1.20
C ILE A 1096 23.30 -18.32 0.33
N SER A 1097 22.22 -17.54 0.33
CA SER A 1097 20.96 -17.90 -0.35
C SER A 1097 20.75 -17.06 -1.62
N ARG A 1098 19.93 -16.00 -1.57
CA ARG A 1098 19.60 -15.10 -2.68
C ARG A 1098 20.86 -14.53 -3.31
N SER A 1099 21.81 -14.13 -2.48
CA SER A 1099 23.12 -13.60 -2.90
C SER A 1099 23.91 -14.59 -3.77
N ALA A 1100 23.91 -15.88 -3.42
CA ALA A 1100 24.63 -16.93 -4.11
C ALA A 1100 23.99 -17.32 -5.46
N THR A 1101 22.68 -17.09 -5.66
CA THR A 1101 22.00 -17.45 -6.91
C THR A 1101 22.54 -16.71 -8.14
N ILE A 1102 23.04 -15.48 -7.99
CA ILE A 1102 23.59 -14.67 -9.08
C ILE A 1102 24.89 -15.28 -9.62
N PRO A 1103 25.97 -15.42 -8.83
CA PRO A 1103 27.20 -16.03 -9.32
C PRO A 1103 26.99 -17.49 -9.71
N ALA A 1104 26.14 -18.25 -9.01
CA ALA A 1104 25.84 -19.63 -9.41
C ALA A 1104 25.22 -19.71 -10.82
N SER A 1105 24.32 -18.79 -11.17
CA SER A 1105 23.75 -18.73 -12.52
C SER A 1105 24.81 -18.45 -13.59
N ILE A 1106 25.77 -17.58 -13.30
CA ILE A 1106 26.88 -17.26 -14.20
C ILE A 1106 27.84 -18.45 -14.33
N ILE A 1107 28.23 -19.06 -13.21
CA ILE A 1107 29.10 -20.26 -13.17
C ILE A 1107 28.45 -21.40 -13.95
N GLY A 1108 27.17 -21.68 -13.72
CA GLY A 1108 26.48 -22.75 -14.43
C GLY A 1108 26.39 -22.49 -15.93
N TYR A 1109 26.09 -21.26 -16.33
CA TYR A 1109 26.10 -20.86 -17.75
C TYR A 1109 27.50 -21.05 -18.39
N GLN A 1110 28.56 -20.62 -17.71
CA GLN A 1110 29.93 -20.78 -18.20
C GLN A 1110 30.37 -22.25 -18.25
N LYS A 1111 30.03 -23.06 -17.24
CA LYS A 1111 30.38 -24.48 -17.21
C LYS A 1111 29.71 -25.31 -18.31
N ILE A 1112 28.53 -24.91 -18.80
CA ILE A 1112 27.93 -25.57 -19.97
C ILE A 1112 28.87 -25.46 -21.18
N ALA A 1113 29.49 -24.29 -21.36
CA ALA A 1113 30.50 -24.09 -22.41
C ALA A 1113 31.77 -24.90 -22.16
N GLU A 1114 32.28 -24.92 -20.92
CA GLU A 1114 33.54 -25.60 -20.61
C GLU A 1114 33.46 -27.13 -20.67
N THR A 1115 32.33 -27.69 -20.28
CA THR A 1115 32.15 -29.15 -20.15
C THR A 1115 31.62 -29.82 -21.42
N SER A 1116 31.51 -29.07 -22.53
CA SER A 1116 30.91 -29.56 -23.77
C SER A 1116 29.55 -30.26 -23.52
N GLY A 1117 28.68 -29.59 -22.75
CA GLY A 1117 27.33 -30.09 -22.44
C GLY A 1117 27.25 -31.26 -21.46
N ALA A 1118 28.38 -31.70 -20.89
CA ALA A 1118 28.38 -32.68 -19.79
C ALA A 1118 28.00 -32.05 -18.43
N PHE A 1119 27.74 -30.74 -18.39
CA PHE A 1119 27.37 -30.00 -17.19
C PHE A 1119 26.16 -30.62 -16.49
N VAL A 1120 26.37 -31.07 -15.25
CA VAL A 1120 25.30 -31.44 -14.34
C VAL A 1120 24.98 -30.22 -13.48
N LEU A 1121 23.71 -29.81 -13.48
CA LEU A 1121 23.27 -28.60 -12.76
C LEU A 1121 23.74 -28.56 -11.29
N THR A 1122 23.76 -29.71 -10.61
CA THR A 1122 24.20 -29.81 -9.21
C THR A 1122 25.68 -29.54 -8.98
N ASP A 1123 26.52 -29.57 -10.02
CA ASP A 1123 27.95 -29.28 -9.91
C ASP A 1123 28.21 -27.79 -9.67
N VAL A 1124 27.20 -26.94 -9.94
CA VAL A 1124 27.25 -25.54 -9.52
C VAL A 1124 27.33 -25.42 -7.99
N ILE A 1125 26.72 -26.35 -7.26
CA ILE A 1125 26.69 -26.35 -5.80
C ILE A 1125 28.09 -26.68 -5.26
N ASP A 1126 28.78 -27.68 -5.83
CA ASP A 1126 30.18 -27.99 -5.46
C ASP A 1126 31.05 -26.77 -5.64
N TYR A 1127 31.02 -26.22 -6.85
CA TYR A 1127 31.92 -25.15 -7.24
C TYR A 1127 31.71 -23.90 -6.36
N ILE A 1128 30.46 -23.50 -6.11
CA ILE A 1128 30.20 -22.33 -5.28
C ILE A 1128 30.48 -22.61 -3.80
N ARG A 1129 30.23 -23.82 -3.29
CA ARG A 1129 30.50 -24.17 -1.88
C ARG A 1129 31.98 -24.33 -1.56
N GLU A 1130 32.82 -24.63 -2.54
CA GLU A 1130 34.28 -24.54 -2.41
C GLU A 1130 34.78 -23.11 -2.12
N HIS A 1131 33.97 -22.11 -2.48
CA HIS A 1131 34.28 -20.69 -2.30
C HIS A 1131 33.50 -20.08 -1.13
N ARG A 1132 32.21 -20.39 -1.00
CA ARG A 1132 31.29 -19.87 0.03
C ARG A 1132 30.51 -21.03 0.64
N ALA A 1133 30.87 -21.40 1.87
CA ALA A 1133 30.23 -22.49 2.60
C ALA A 1133 28.70 -22.33 2.63
N LEU A 1134 27.98 -23.44 2.46
CA LEU A 1134 26.51 -23.51 2.48
C LEU A 1134 25.78 -22.71 1.37
N ALA A 1135 26.51 -22.13 0.41
CA ALA A 1135 25.89 -21.43 -0.72
C ALA A 1135 24.90 -22.33 -1.48
N ILE A 1136 23.77 -21.73 -1.89
CA ILE A 1136 22.56 -22.40 -2.39
C ILE A 1136 21.98 -23.29 -1.30
N SER A 1137 21.01 -22.77 -0.56
CA SER A 1137 20.47 -23.38 0.66
C SER A 1137 19.17 -24.15 0.44
N THR A 1138 18.50 -23.98 -0.71
CA THR A 1138 17.23 -24.68 -1.00
C THR A 1138 17.15 -25.25 -2.42
N PRO A 1139 16.33 -26.30 -2.65
CA PRO A 1139 16.01 -26.77 -4.00
C PRO A 1139 15.34 -25.70 -4.87
N GLY A 1140 14.60 -24.78 -4.26
CA GLY A 1140 13.95 -23.67 -4.96
C GLY A 1140 14.96 -22.75 -5.63
N GLU A 1141 16.04 -22.42 -4.93
CA GLU A 1141 17.17 -21.64 -5.46
C GLU A 1141 17.87 -22.37 -6.61
N LEU A 1142 18.11 -23.69 -6.50
CA LEU A 1142 18.67 -24.49 -7.58
C LEU A 1142 17.79 -24.48 -8.84
N SER A 1143 16.47 -24.59 -8.64
CA SER A 1143 15.50 -24.52 -9.74
C SER A 1143 15.48 -23.14 -10.40
N TYR A 1144 15.65 -22.07 -9.60
CA TYR A 1144 15.70 -20.71 -10.11
C TYR A 1144 17.00 -20.46 -10.90
N ILE A 1145 18.13 -21.00 -10.44
CA ILE A 1145 19.40 -20.97 -11.18
C ILE A 1145 19.27 -21.64 -12.55
N ASP A 1146 18.65 -22.83 -12.62
CA ASP A 1146 18.36 -23.52 -13.90
C ASP A 1146 17.55 -22.64 -14.86
N ALA A 1147 16.51 -21.98 -14.36
CA ALA A 1147 15.69 -21.05 -15.13
C ALA A 1147 16.48 -19.87 -15.70
N VAL A 1148 17.40 -19.32 -14.91
CA VAL A 1148 18.26 -18.21 -15.33
C VAL A 1148 19.25 -18.69 -16.40
N ILE A 1149 19.87 -19.86 -16.21
CA ILE A 1149 20.78 -20.46 -17.20
C ILE A 1149 20.07 -20.69 -18.53
N VAL A 1150 18.89 -21.33 -18.53
CA VAL A 1150 18.09 -21.56 -19.75
C VAL A 1150 17.80 -20.23 -20.46
N ARG A 1151 17.48 -19.17 -19.70
CA ARG A 1151 17.20 -17.86 -20.28
C ARG A 1151 18.46 -17.17 -20.82
N LEU A 1152 19.61 -17.32 -20.17
CA LEU A 1152 20.88 -16.82 -20.70
C LEU A 1152 21.25 -17.51 -22.01
N LEU A 1153 21.12 -18.84 -22.08
CA LEU A 1153 21.34 -19.59 -23.33
C LEU A 1153 20.38 -19.14 -24.44
N ALA A 1154 19.10 -18.94 -24.12
CA ALA A 1154 18.11 -18.45 -25.08
C ALA A 1154 18.42 -17.05 -25.62
N ILE A 1155 19.00 -16.19 -24.80
CA ILE A 1155 19.42 -14.85 -25.21
C ILE A 1155 20.69 -14.94 -26.07
N GLN A 1156 21.67 -15.73 -25.64
CA GLN A 1156 22.94 -15.87 -26.33
C GLN A 1156 22.78 -16.48 -27.73
N PHE A 1157 21.95 -17.53 -27.85
CA PHE A 1157 21.78 -18.30 -29.08
C PHE A 1157 20.48 -17.98 -29.81
N LYS A 1158 19.92 -16.79 -29.57
CA LYS A 1158 18.61 -16.39 -30.10
C LYS A 1158 18.49 -16.57 -31.61
N ASP A 1159 19.57 -16.28 -32.35
CA ASP A 1159 19.58 -16.32 -33.81
C ASP A 1159 19.94 -17.70 -34.38
N GLN A 1160 20.50 -18.59 -33.55
CA GLN A 1160 20.89 -19.96 -33.94
C GLN A 1160 19.85 -21.00 -33.53
N PHE A 1161 19.03 -20.70 -32.52
CA PHE A 1161 17.94 -21.56 -32.12
C PHE A 1161 16.85 -21.58 -33.18
N SER A 1162 16.40 -22.79 -33.52
CA SER A 1162 15.17 -23.00 -34.27
C SER A 1162 13.99 -22.35 -33.54
N LYS A 1163 12.93 -22.04 -34.29
CA LYS A 1163 11.67 -21.49 -33.76
C LYS A 1163 11.13 -22.35 -32.59
N GLU A 1164 11.24 -23.66 -32.70
CA GLU A 1164 10.85 -24.63 -31.67
C GLU A 1164 11.70 -24.46 -30.40
N GLN A 1165 13.03 -24.35 -30.53
CA GLN A 1165 13.93 -24.13 -29.41
C GLN A 1165 13.69 -22.77 -28.73
N THR A 1166 13.46 -21.71 -29.49
CA THR A 1166 13.15 -20.39 -28.94
C THR A 1166 11.83 -20.39 -28.14
N GLU A 1167 10.77 -20.99 -28.68
CA GLU A 1167 9.47 -21.09 -27.98
C GLU A 1167 9.55 -22.01 -26.75
N MET A 1168 10.41 -23.03 -26.79
CA MET A 1168 10.73 -23.90 -25.65
C MET A 1168 11.41 -23.12 -24.52
N CYS A 1169 12.43 -22.33 -24.83
CA CYS A 1169 13.07 -21.45 -23.85
C CYS A 1169 12.09 -20.47 -23.22
N LYS A 1170 11.18 -19.89 -24.03
CA LYS A 1170 10.09 -19.03 -23.52
C LYS A 1170 9.15 -19.81 -22.60
N SER A 1171 8.75 -21.02 -22.98
CA SER A 1171 7.86 -21.88 -22.19
C SER A 1171 8.47 -22.23 -20.83
N ILE A 1172 9.76 -22.60 -20.79
CA ILE A 1172 10.48 -22.87 -19.55
C ILE A 1172 10.57 -21.60 -18.70
N ALA A 1173 10.92 -20.45 -19.30
CA ALA A 1173 11.00 -19.19 -18.58
C ALA A 1173 9.64 -18.75 -17.99
N ILE A 1174 8.56 -18.90 -18.76
CA ILE A 1174 7.19 -18.67 -18.30
C ILE A 1174 6.85 -19.63 -17.17
N PHE A 1175 7.17 -20.92 -17.33
CA PHE A 1175 6.92 -21.94 -16.33
C PHE A 1175 7.52 -21.55 -14.98
N PHE A 1176 8.79 -21.17 -14.98
CA PHE A 1176 9.49 -20.74 -13.78
C PHE A 1176 8.93 -19.43 -13.22
N SER A 1177 8.58 -18.47 -14.08
CA SER A 1177 8.04 -17.19 -13.59
C SER A 1177 6.64 -17.30 -12.97
N VAL A 1178 5.79 -18.15 -13.53
CA VAL A 1178 4.37 -18.25 -13.14
C VAL A 1178 4.15 -19.37 -12.13
N TYR A 1179 4.74 -20.55 -12.37
CA TYR A 1179 4.37 -21.77 -11.65
C TYR A 1179 5.39 -22.17 -10.59
N SER A 1180 6.71 -22.03 -10.82
CA SER A 1180 7.70 -22.50 -9.84
C SER A 1180 7.48 -21.93 -8.43
N PRO A 1181 7.29 -20.60 -8.22
CA PRO A 1181 6.96 -20.07 -6.90
C PRO A 1181 5.69 -20.67 -6.28
N ARG A 1182 4.62 -20.88 -7.06
CA ARG A 1182 3.33 -21.42 -6.59
C ARG A 1182 3.35 -22.92 -6.33
N VAL A 1183 4.04 -23.68 -7.17
CA VAL A 1183 4.24 -25.12 -7.02
C VAL A 1183 5.10 -25.37 -5.79
N HIS A 1184 6.16 -24.57 -5.63
CA HIS A 1184 7.03 -24.65 -4.47
C HIS A 1184 6.30 -24.19 -3.20
N GLU A 1185 5.42 -23.16 -3.27
CA GLU A 1185 4.45 -22.82 -2.22
C GLU A 1185 3.59 -24.02 -1.82
N THR A 1186 3.01 -24.72 -2.81
CA THR A 1186 2.12 -25.87 -2.57
C THR A 1186 2.88 -27.06 -1.99
N ILE A 1187 4.11 -27.30 -2.46
CA ILE A 1187 4.98 -28.37 -1.95
C ILE A 1187 5.40 -28.07 -0.51
N LEU A 1188 5.81 -26.83 -0.20
CA LEU A 1188 6.17 -26.46 1.16
C LEU A 1188 4.98 -26.42 2.11
N ASP A 1189 3.82 -25.90 1.69
CA ASP A 1189 2.58 -25.94 2.50
C ASP A 1189 2.10 -27.39 2.70
N GLY A 1190 2.22 -28.23 1.67
CA GLY A 1190 1.95 -29.67 1.75
C GLY A 1190 2.93 -30.41 2.67
N LEU A 1191 4.17 -29.92 2.81
CA LEU A 1191 5.21 -30.52 3.65
C LEU A 1191 5.25 -29.99 5.08
N GLN A 1192 4.89 -28.73 5.35
CA GLN A 1192 4.65 -28.28 6.73
C GLN A 1192 3.48 -29.04 7.37
N LYS A 1193 2.53 -29.53 6.55
CA LYS A 1193 1.49 -30.46 7.01
C LYS A 1193 1.98 -31.92 7.19
N LYS A 1194 3.18 -32.28 6.73
CA LYS A 1194 3.73 -33.64 6.80
C LYS A 1194 4.32 -34.05 8.16
N THR A 1195 4.05 -33.33 9.23
CA THR A 1195 4.15 -33.95 10.57
C THR A 1195 3.07 -35.03 10.79
N GLY A 1196 2.13 -35.25 9.85
CA GLY A 1196 1.28 -36.45 9.78
C GLY A 1196 1.41 -37.15 8.44
N GLY A 1197 1.58 -38.48 8.44
CA GLY A 1197 1.94 -39.33 7.29
C GLY A 1197 0.92 -39.50 6.15
N ASP A 1198 0.26 -38.43 5.71
CA ASP A 1198 -0.75 -38.47 4.66
C ASP A 1198 -0.20 -38.19 3.24
N LYS A 1199 -0.90 -38.76 2.25
CA LYS A 1199 -0.63 -38.63 0.81
C LYS A 1199 -0.59 -37.15 0.37
N LEU A 1200 0.39 -36.81 -0.46
CA LEU A 1200 0.56 -35.47 -1.03
C LEU A 1200 -0.70 -35.01 -1.78
N PRO A 1201 -1.19 -33.78 -1.55
CA PRO A 1201 -2.28 -33.22 -2.33
C PRO A 1201 -1.83 -33.04 -3.79
N GLU A 1202 -2.61 -33.62 -4.69
CA GLU A 1202 -2.40 -33.53 -6.14
C GLU A 1202 -2.60 -32.07 -6.58
N ILE A 1203 -1.51 -31.39 -6.96
CA ILE A 1203 -1.44 -29.95 -7.24
C ILE A 1203 -2.38 -29.59 -8.40
N VAL A 1204 -3.35 -28.71 -8.15
CA VAL A 1204 -4.26 -28.15 -9.19
C VAL A 1204 -3.72 -26.80 -9.63
N VAL A 1205 -3.35 -26.68 -10.89
CA VAL A 1205 -3.04 -25.38 -11.52
C VAL A 1205 -4.38 -24.64 -11.75
N PRO A 1206 -4.56 -23.40 -11.25
CA PRO A 1206 -5.81 -22.65 -11.39
C PRO A 1206 -6.29 -22.51 -12.85
N THR A 1207 -7.61 -22.54 -13.06
CA THR A 1207 -8.24 -22.66 -14.40
C THR A 1207 -7.99 -21.47 -15.34
N LYS A 1208 -7.84 -20.25 -14.80
CA LYS A 1208 -7.43 -19.06 -15.59
C LYS A 1208 -6.06 -19.25 -16.24
N GLU A 1209 -5.19 -20.08 -15.67
CA GLU A 1209 -3.84 -20.36 -16.18
C GLU A 1209 -3.78 -21.63 -17.04
N ARG A 1210 -4.71 -22.58 -16.85
CA ARG A 1210 -4.96 -23.65 -17.83
C ARG A 1210 -5.37 -23.07 -19.18
N SER A 1211 -6.22 -22.03 -19.15
CA SER A 1211 -6.58 -21.26 -20.34
C SER A 1211 -5.36 -20.66 -21.03
N PHE A 1212 -4.32 -20.27 -20.26
CA PHE A 1212 -3.04 -19.79 -20.78
C PHE A 1212 -2.17 -20.90 -21.37
N MET A 1213 -2.18 -22.10 -20.77
CA MET A 1213 -1.54 -23.29 -21.36
C MET A 1213 -2.22 -23.67 -22.68
N THR A 1214 -3.55 -23.66 -22.71
CA THR A 1214 -4.31 -23.84 -23.96
C THR A 1214 -4.03 -22.69 -24.93
N LEU A 1215 -3.85 -21.45 -24.46
CA LEU A 1215 -3.49 -20.30 -25.30
C LEU A 1215 -2.08 -20.48 -25.89
N ALA A 1216 -1.11 -20.98 -25.11
CA ALA A 1216 0.24 -21.29 -25.58
C ALA A 1216 0.22 -22.44 -26.61
N SER A 1217 -0.60 -23.47 -26.37
CA SER A 1217 -0.83 -24.54 -27.35
C SER A 1217 -1.57 -24.04 -28.60
N SER A 1218 -2.52 -23.11 -28.44
CA SER A 1218 -3.31 -22.53 -29.54
C SER A 1218 -2.50 -21.49 -30.33
N LEU A 1219 -1.54 -20.82 -29.70
CA LEU A 1219 -0.51 -20.02 -30.35
C LEU A 1219 0.34 -20.88 -31.30
N HIS A 1220 0.46 -22.17 -31.02
CA HIS A 1220 1.09 -23.12 -31.92
C HIS A 1220 0.22 -23.40 -33.15
N SER A 1221 -1.10 -23.57 -32.99
CA SER A 1221 -2.01 -23.81 -34.12
C SER A 1221 -2.34 -22.55 -34.93
N LEU A 1222 -2.26 -21.35 -34.35
CA LEU A 1222 -2.57 -20.09 -35.03
C LEU A 1222 -1.39 -19.53 -35.85
N LYS A 1223 -0.17 -20.06 -35.67
CA LYS A 1223 1.03 -19.56 -36.34
C LYS A 1223 1.19 -20.01 -37.79
N ASP A 1224 0.36 -20.92 -38.28
CA ASP A 1224 0.40 -21.34 -39.69
C ASP A 1224 -0.29 -20.34 -40.63
N GLU A 1225 -0.99 -19.31 -40.14
CA GLU A 1225 -1.80 -18.47 -41.04
C GLU A 1225 -1.57 -16.95 -41.05
N LYS A 1226 -0.75 -16.31 -40.19
CA LYS A 1226 -0.74 -14.82 -40.15
C LYS A 1226 0.58 -14.12 -39.87
N SER A 1227 0.65 -12.89 -40.41
CA SER A 1227 1.80 -11.97 -40.47
C SER A 1227 2.25 -11.36 -39.14
N ASP A 1228 3.55 -11.09 -39.03
CA ASP A 1228 4.32 -10.55 -37.89
C ASP A 1228 3.69 -9.37 -37.11
N LYS A 1229 2.84 -8.54 -37.74
CA LYS A 1229 2.24 -7.38 -37.06
C LYS A 1229 1.22 -7.73 -35.98
N GLU A 1230 0.56 -8.89 -36.04
CA GLU A 1230 -0.36 -9.33 -34.97
C GLU A 1230 0.40 -9.98 -33.79
N GLU A 1231 1.63 -10.45 -34.00
CA GLU A 1231 2.41 -11.15 -32.96
C GLU A 1231 2.81 -10.22 -31.80
N ASP A 1232 3.26 -8.99 -32.10
CA ASP A 1232 3.60 -7.98 -31.09
C ASP A 1232 2.39 -7.59 -30.22
N ASN A 1233 1.18 -7.64 -30.78
CA ASN A 1233 -0.05 -7.30 -30.07
C ASN A 1233 -0.50 -8.43 -29.13
N VAL A 1234 -0.21 -9.68 -29.47
CA VAL A 1234 -0.47 -10.84 -28.59
C VAL A 1234 0.52 -10.87 -27.43
N VAL A 1235 1.82 -10.61 -27.68
CA VAL A 1235 2.83 -10.52 -26.62
C VAL A 1235 2.54 -9.37 -25.64
N GLN A 1236 1.97 -8.25 -26.10
CA GLN A 1236 1.55 -7.16 -25.20
C GLN A 1236 0.26 -7.44 -24.43
N ARG A 1237 -0.62 -8.30 -24.94
CA ARG A 1237 -1.87 -8.68 -24.25
C ARG A 1237 -1.67 -9.78 -23.21
N VAL A 1238 -0.63 -10.61 -23.36
CA VAL A 1238 -0.13 -11.55 -22.35
C VAL A 1238 0.58 -10.79 -21.24
#